data_AF-A0A1H0SLX1-F1
#
_entry.id   AF-A0A1H0SLX1-F1
#
_cell.length_a   1.000
_cell.length_b   1.000
_cell.length_c   1.000
_cell.angle_alpha   90.00
_cell.angle_beta   90.00
_cell.angle_gamma   90.00
#
_symmetry.space_group_name_H-M   'P 1'
#
loop_
_entity.id
_entity.type
_entity.pdbx_description
1 polymer ?
#
loop_
_entity_poly.entity_id
_entity_poly.type
_entity_poly.pdbx_seq_one_letter_code
_entity_poly.pdbx_strand_id
1 'polypeptide(L)'
;MSARRGTGRLRVARPGSGHLQVSGEDRVLVVHTGGSPSEHLAQAADELRRGHPADQATVLVGAGFGAPEALYALLAPELADARKNGVRTVRLVMARAAEPGGGALAQALAEAASCDVLAPAGLIVVVPGGTLFAPDLPGAPGGWWHFSPGLAPHRTGTRLPEPAWQAAVERTAPPTTAGCVVEQIPAGLLVLPVGVPPEGADALRYAVPPDPAGPLVLVGSSHTGAVPADALAEVIAALPGAVRGSVRLAPGDGADLLPAGQGVADLLGIPVRVATGLPLLLDAPSAPAGTPRTVLTDAEGEPSWRPYVEAVTCTPADGEDGAGPSLGAWRPPIGGLRPGLEPGAMMLDRQWEVVVTRAGLWVGPNGSAVPEEIAARPVSRDLMALDVGIPEEPFDPAVWEALDRLFTALQDDVRERTFVQLHGDCTADDLRDLRRLAMRHDLAVAPRDWRGTAGEDGSPKEAGAPLADVLPLVRKAEAVARAAALEAEAEAEEDEAAPQIHEEGVEATLTAQPGEAAEPYGPAPAEPAAAGTEPAPARTAFGRIFEPVFTPGPLPAGPQPAGHDDAADPRPAAASAQDAGRGGAAPPAGPRPPVVAGDQEPPAAVQAPAGGGQAAFPAVAATAAGSTGDQAAAEPMGITGALVADLPAALAPTFTPPVVPPLAGKAAYAAGGDAAGHAPDREPPDRP
;
A
#
# COMPACT_ATOMS: atom_id res chain seq x y z
N MET A 1 50.97 -11.06 16.04
CA MET A 1 50.11 -12.11 16.66
C MET A 1 49.28 -12.75 15.56
N SER A 2 49.09 -14.08 15.56
CA SER A 2 48.35 -14.77 14.49
C SER A 2 46.92 -15.09 14.90
N ALA A 3 45.93 -14.42 14.29
CA ALA A 3 44.53 -14.77 14.44
C ALA A 3 44.21 -16.02 13.59
N ARG A 4 43.72 -17.08 14.22
CA ARG A 4 43.25 -18.29 13.52
C ARG A 4 41.85 -18.06 12.96
N ARG A 5 41.66 -18.20 11.64
CA ARG A 5 40.31 -18.26 11.05
C ARG A 5 39.64 -19.58 11.45
N GLY A 6 38.59 -19.50 12.28
CA GLY A 6 37.75 -20.66 12.60
C GLY A 6 36.74 -20.89 11.48
N THR A 7 36.93 -21.93 10.66
CA THR A 7 35.95 -22.33 9.64
C THR A 7 34.76 -23.05 10.29
N GLY A 8 33.81 -22.27 10.82
CA GLY A 8 32.54 -22.78 11.34
C GLY A 8 31.73 -23.43 10.22
N ARG A 9 31.80 -24.76 10.11
CA ARG A 9 30.91 -25.52 9.22
C ARG A 9 29.49 -25.42 9.77
N LEU A 10 28.62 -24.69 9.07
CA LEU A 10 27.17 -24.79 9.25
C LEU A 10 26.78 -26.26 9.15
N ARG A 11 26.26 -26.83 10.23
CA ARG A 11 25.61 -28.14 10.19
C ARG A 11 24.27 -27.95 9.50
N VAL A 12 24.19 -28.34 8.22
CA VAL A 12 22.91 -28.62 7.58
C VAL A 12 22.19 -29.63 8.47
N ALA A 13 21.05 -29.24 9.03
CA ALA A 13 20.23 -30.14 9.80
C ALA A 13 19.78 -31.28 8.87
N ARG A 14 19.94 -32.54 9.31
CA ARG A 14 19.25 -33.64 8.62
C ARG A 14 17.75 -33.38 8.72
N PRO A 15 16.98 -33.48 7.62
CA PRO A 15 15.52 -33.48 7.74
C PRO A 15 15.13 -34.59 8.71
N GLY A 16 14.41 -34.23 9.77
CA GLY A 16 13.90 -35.20 10.73
C GLY A 16 12.87 -36.10 10.04
N SER A 17 12.83 -37.38 10.40
CA SER A 17 11.82 -38.32 9.94
C SER A 17 10.47 -38.09 10.64
N GLY A 18 10.01 -36.84 10.66
CA GLY A 18 8.69 -36.47 11.14
C GLY A 18 7.63 -36.88 10.12
N HIS A 19 6.52 -37.44 10.59
CA HIS A 19 5.38 -37.71 9.73
C HIS A 19 4.79 -36.39 9.21
N LEU A 20 4.39 -36.38 7.94
CA LEU A 20 3.63 -35.28 7.35
C LEU A 20 2.28 -35.19 8.05
N GLN A 21 1.83 -33.96 8.34
CA GLN A 21 0.51 -33.68 8.87
C GLN A 21 -0.14 -32.55 8.06
N VAL A 22 -1.48 -32.60 7.97
CA VAL A 22 -2.30 -31.48 7.49
C VAL A 22 -3.05 -30.91 8.68
N SER A 23 -3.02 -29.59 8.82
CA SER A 23 -3.92 -28.82 9.67
C SER A 23 -4.60 -27.77 8.79
N GLY A 24 -5.89 -27.52 8.91
CA GLY A 24 -6.55 -26.55 8.02
C GLY A 24 -8.00 -26.26 8.35
N GLU A 25 -8.39 -25.03 8.06
CA GLU A 25 -9.73 -24.45 8.26
C GLU A 25 -10.00 -23.46 7.13
N ASP A 26 -11.28 -23.16 6.84
CA ASP A 26 -11.73 -22.26 5.76
C ASP A 26 -11.11 -22.55 4.38
N ARG A 27 -10.93 -23.84 4.06
CA ARG A 27 -10.31 -24.34 2.82
C ARG A 27 -8.85 -23.92 2.61
N VAL A 28 -8.17 -23.46 3.66
CA VAL A 28 -6.70 -23.33 3.71
C VAL A 28 -6.12 -24.53 4.45
N LEU A 29 -5.53 -25.44 3.68
CA LEU A 29 -4.84 -26.63 4.19
C LEU A 29 -3.34 -26.32 4.33
N VAL A 30 -2.76 -26.57 5.49
CA VAL A 30 -1.36 -26.32 5.82
C VAL A 30 -0.64 -27.63 6.06
N VAL A 31 0.44 -27.89 5.31
CA VAL A 31 1.23 -29.12 5.42
C VAL A 31 2.56 -28.87 6.13
N HIS A 32 2.79 -29.57 7.23
CA HIS A 32 3.95 -29.41 8.11
C HIS A 32 4.52 -30.78 8.59
N THR A 33 5.75 -30.78 9.11
CA THR A 33 6.41 -31.98 9.66
C THR A 33 6.21 -32.08 11.18
N GLY A 34 5.11 -32.71 11.62
CA GLY A 34 4.84 -32.93 13.03
C GLY A 34 4.35 -31.69 13.80
N GLY A 35 3.83 -31.92 15.01
CA GLY A 35 3.52 -30.87 15.99
C GLY A 35 2.44 -29.89 15.53
N SER A 36 2.76 -28.59 15.60
CA SER A 36 1.98 -27.49 15.03
C SER A 36 2.75 -26.89 13.84
N PRO A 37 2.08 -26.21 12.89
CA PRO A 37 2.78 -25.42 11.88
C PRO A 37 3.68 -24.36 12.54
N SER A 38 4.78 -23.99 11.88
CA SER A 38 5.62 -22.88 12.32
C SER A 38 4.88 -21.55 12.21
N GLU A 39 5.24 -20.59 13.07
CA GLU A 39 4.58 -19.27 13.17
C GLU A 39 4.38 -18.58 11.81
N HIS A 40 5.43 -18.48 11.00
CA HIS A 40 5.35 -17.90 9.64
C HIS A 40 4.35 -18.66 8.74
N LEU A 41 4.27 -19.99 8.87
CA LEU A 41 3.40 -20.84 8.05
C LEU A 41 1.93 -20.75 8.48
N ALA A 42 1.67 -20.58 9.78
CA ALA A 42 0.34 -20.24 10.29
C ALA A 42 -0.08 -18.84 9.82
N GLN A 43 0.80 -17.85 9.97
CA GLN A 43 0.59 -16.46 9.57
C GLN A 43 0.31 -16.31 8.06
N ALA A 44 1.02 -17.05 7.19
CA ALA A 44 0.66 -17.10 5.77
C ALA A 44 -0.69 -17.76 5.50
N ALA A 45 -1.08 -18.78 6.27
CA ALA A 45 -2.42 -19.36 6.16
C ALA A 45 -3.51 -18.35 6.58
N ASP A 46 -3.24 -17.56 7.62
CA ASP A 46 -4.12 -16.51 8.11
C ASP A 46 -4.27 -15.36 7.10
N GLU A 47 -3.19 -14.92 6.45
CA GLU A 47 -3.23 -13.97 5.32
C GLU A 47 -4.05 -14.53 4.15
N LEU A 48 -3.82 -15.79 3.79
CA LEU A 48 -4.50 -16.43 2.66
C LEU A 48 -6.02 -16.50 2.87
N ARG A 49 -6.51 -16.91 4.06
CA ARG A 49 -7.97 -17.00 4.35
C ARG A 49 -8.74 -15.70 4.05
N ARG A 50 -8.11 -14.53 4.15
CA ARG A 50 -8.75 -13.20 4.01
C ARG A 50 -9.34 -12.93 2.61
N GLY A 51 -8.96 -13.69 1.58
CA GLY A 51 -9.31 -13.39 0.18
C GLY A 51 -9.57 -14.60 -0.72
N HIS A 52 -10.48 -15.51 -0.34
CA HIS A 52 -10.75 -16.74 -1.09
C HIS A 52 -12.10 -16.75 -1.85
N PRO A 53 -12.10 -17.04 -3.17
CA PRO A 53 -13.31 -17.39 -3.91
C PRO A 53 -13.98 -18.67 -3.39
N ALA A 54 -15.31 -18.71 -3.47
CA ALA A 54 -16.12 -19.79 -2.88
C ALA A 54 -16.03 -21.15 -3.60
N ASP A 55 -15.28 -21.24 -4.70
CA ASP A 55 -14.99 -22.43 -5.51
C ASP A 55 -13.51 -22.86 -5.45
N GLN A 56 -12.69 -22.22 -4.61
CA GLN A 56 -11.25 -22.49 -4.50
C GLN A 56 -10.85 -23.04 -3.12
N ALA A 57 -9.75 -23.78 -3.09
CA ALA A 57 -9.01 -24.14 -1.88
C ALA A 57 -7.53 -23.79 -2.04
N THR A 58 -6.84 -23.51 -0.95
CA THR A 58 -5.39 -23.23 -0.95
C THR A 58 -4.67 -24.30 -0.14
N VAL A 59 -3.60 -24.86 -0.70
CA VAL A 59 -2.73 -25.84 -0.03
C VAL A 59 -1.37 -25.19 0.16
N LEU A 60 -1.08 -24.76 1.39
CA LEU A 60 0.18 -24.16 1.80
C LEU A 60 1.13 -25.25 2.30
N VAL A 61 2.28 -25.37 1.66
CA VAL A 61 3.28 -26.41 1.95
C VAL A 61 4.56 -25.73 2.42
N GLY A 62 5.01 -26.06 3.64
CA GLY A 62 6.31 -25.64 4.16
C GLY A 62 7.50 -26.18 3.35
N ALA A 63 8.72 -25.92 3.80
CA ALA A 63 9.94 -26.40 3.15
C ALA A 63 10.53 -27.66 3.78
N GLY A 64 11.47 -28.29 3.07
CA GLY A 64 12.21 -29.47 3.52
C GLY A 64 11.60 -30.82 3.10
N PHE A 65 10.47 -30.81 2.39
CA PHE A 65 9.85 -32.03 1.86
C PHE A 65 10.58 -32.56 0.62
N GLY A 66 10.86 -33.86 0.60
CA GLY A 66 11.52 -34.57 -0.51
C GLY A 66 10.80 -35.85 -0.95
N ALA A 67 9.48 -35.94 -0.71
CA ALA A 67 8.66 -37.11 -0.99
C ALA A 67 7.28 -36.68 -1.58
N PRO A 68 7.21 -36.29 -2.86
CA PRO A 68 5.99 -35.81 -3.48
C PRO A 68 4.85 -36.84 -3.47
N GLU A 69 5.17 -38.13 -3.50
CA GLU A 69 4.20 -39.24 -3.42
C GLU A 69 3.53 -39.32 -2.05
N ALA A 70 4.27 -39.02 -0.97
CA ALA A 70 3.74 -39.00 0.39
C ALA A 70 2.86 -37.76 0.62
N LEU A 71 3.25 -36.61 0.06
CA LEU A 71 2.44 -35.40 0.04
C LEU A 71 1.14 -35.61 -0.77
N TYR A 72 1.24 -36.25 -1.94
CA TYR A 72 0.08 -36.62 -2.74
C TYR A 72 -0.88 -37.56 -1.99
N ALA A 73 -0.36 -38.65 -1.40
CA ALA A 73 -1.19 -39.62 -0.67
C ALA A 73 -1.90 -39.00 0.56
N LEU A 74 -1.28 -37.98 1.16
CA LEU A 74 -1.85 -37.21 2.26
C LEU A 74 -2.94 -36.23 1.81
N LEU A 75 -2.75 -35.55 0.68
CA LEU A 75 -3.70 -34.54 0.16
C LEU A 75 -4.90 -35.15 -0.58
N ALA A 76 -4.76 -36.34 -1.17
CA ALA A 76 -5.81 -36.99 -1.95
C ALA A 76 -7.20 -37.07 -1.26
N PRO A 77 -7.35 -37.48 0.02
CA PRO A 77 -8.65 -37.46 0.69
C PRO A 77 -9.21 -36.04 0.88
N GLU A 78 -8.38 -35.12 1.38
CA GLU A 78 -8.77 -33.72 1.64
C GLU A 78 -9.27 -33.02 0.37
N LEU A 79 -8.56 -33.21 -0.76
CA LEU A 79 -8.96 -32.65 -2.05
C LEU A 79 -10.22 -33.31 -2.61
N ALA A 80 -10.41 -34.62 -2.39
CA ALA A 80 -11.64 -35.31 -2.78
C ALA A 80 -12.87 -34.80 -1.99
N ASP A 81 -12.71 -34.46 -0.72
CA ASP A 81 -13.78 -33.89 0.12
C ASP A 81 -14.01 -32.40 -0.16
N ALA A 82 -12.95 -31.61 -0.38
CA ALA A 82 -13.06 -30.24 -0.88
C ALA A 82 -13.85 -30.18 -2.21
N ARG A 83 -13.60 -31.12 -3.13
CA ARG A 83 -14.33 -31.25 -4.40
C ARG A 83 -15.80 -31.63 -4.24
N LYS A 84 -16.16 -32.45 -3.24
CA LYS A 84 -17.57 -32.69 -2.86
C LYS A 84 -18.23 -31.40 -2.37
N ASN A 85 -17.47 -30.60 -1.62
CA ASN A 85 -17.86 -29.29 -1.09
C ASN A 85 -17.70 -28.13 -2.11
N GLY A 86 -17.75 -28.44 -3.41
CA GLY A 86 -17.86 -27.49 -4.51
C GLY A 86 -16.54 -26.97 -5.09
N VAL A 87 -15.38 -27.27 -4.50
CA VAL A 87 -14.09 -26.75 -4.97
C VAL A 87 -13.74 -27.28 -6.37
N ARG A 88 -13.31 -26.38 -7.25
CA ARG A 88 -12.90 -26.64 -8.63
C ARG A 88 -11.41 -26.43 -8.87
N THR A 89 -10.81 -25.47 -8.16
CA THR A 89 -9.41 -25.10 -8.34
C THR A 89 -8.65 -25.11 -7.02
N VAL A 90 -7.46 -25.71 -7.04
CA VAL A 90 -6.57 -25.85 -5.88
C VAL A 90 -5.34 -24.97 -6.11
N ARG A 91 -5.10 -24.00 -5.23
CA ARG A 91 -3.90 -23.14 -5.26
C ARG A 91 -2.81 -23.79 -4.43
N LEU A 92 -1.88 -24.47 -5.07
CA LEU A 92 -0.78 -25.19 -4.43
C LEU A 92 0.39 -24.22 -4.17
N VAL A 93 0.42 -23.66 -2.98
CA VAL A 93 1.47 -22.76 -2.49
C VAL A 93 2.63 -23.61 -1.99
N MET A 94 3.37 -24.19 -2.95
CA MET A 94 4.58 -24.98 -2.77
C MET A 94 5.61 -24.59 -3.82
N ALA A 95 6.80 -24.15 -3.39
CA ALA A 95 7.87 -23.75 -4.32
C ALA A 95 8.25 -24.90 -5.26
N ARG A 96 8.48 -24.58 -6.54
CA ARG A 96 8.85 -25.53 -7.63
C ARG A 96 7.82 -26.64 -7.93
N ALA A 97 6.59 -26.58 -7.41
CA ALA A 97 5.58 -27.62 -7.68
C ALA A 97 5.14 -27.73 -9.16
N ALA A 98 5.44 -26.72 -9.97
CA ALA A 98 5.24 -26.70 -11.43
C ALA A 98 6.53 -26.95 -12.25
N GLU A 99 7.65 -27.34 -11.64
CA GLU A 99 8.95 -27.45 -12.33
C GLU A 99 8.93 -28.49 -13.48
N PRO A 100 9.37 -28.13 -14.70
CA PRO A 100 9.32 -29.01 -15.87
C PRO A 100 10.42 -30.08 -15.85
N GLY A 101 10.17 -31.21 -15.19
CA GLY A 101 11.10 -32.35 -15.10
C GLY A 101 10.51 -33.73 -15.49
N GLY A 102 9.24 -33.77 -15.88
CA GLY A 102 8.46 -35.02 -16.04
C GLY A 102 7.78 -35.42 -14.72
N GLY A 103 6.44 -35.43 -14.71
CA GLY A 103 5.66 -35.70 -13.50
C GLY A 103 5.65 -34.54 -12.49
N ALA A 104 5.45 -33.30 -12.94
CA ALA A 104 5.24 -32.17 -12.05
C ALA A 104 4.11 -32.47 -11.06
N LEU A 105 4.36 -32.23 -9.76
CA LEU A 105 3.45 -32.60 -8.67
C LEU A 105 2.04 -32.00 -8.88
N ALA A 106 1.97 -30.78 -9.43
CA ALA A 106 0.72 -30.12 -9.75
C ALA A 106 -0.12 -30.88 -10.80
N GLN A 107 0.49 -31.45 -11.86
CA GLN A 107 -0.24 -32.30 -12.82
C GLN A 107 -0.70 -33.58 -12.12
N ALA A 108 0.16 -34.23 -11.34
CA ALA A 108 -0.18 -35.47 -10.65
C ALA A 108 -1.37 -35.30 -9.68
N LEU A 109 -1.42 -34.16 -8.97
CA LEU A 109 -2.57 -33.76 -8.16
C LEU A 109 -3.82 -33.46 -9.00
N ALA A 110 -3.68 -32.71 -10.10
CA ALA A 110 -4.79 -32.35 -10.98
C ALA A 110 -5.49 -33.59 -11.55
N GLU A 111 -4.75 -34.53 -12.16
CA GLU A 111 -5.31 -35.78 -12.70
C GLU A 111 -6.09 -36.57 -11.64
N ALA A 112 -5.45 -36.78 -10.48
CA ALA A 112 -5.94 -37.68 -9.44
C ALA A 112 -7.12 -37.10 -8.65
N ALA A 113 -7.07 -35.82 -8.29
CA ALA A 113 -8.20 -35.12 -7.68
C ALA A 113 -9.27 -34.74 -8.72
N SER A 114 -8.96 -34.85 -10.02
CA SER A 114 -9.80 -34.45 -11.16
C SER A 114 -10.35 -33.02 -10.98
N CYS A 115 -9.45 -32.10 -10.67
CA CYS A 115 -9.69 -30.68 -10.47
C CYS A 115 -8.53 -29.87 -11.06
N ASP A 116 -8.71 -28.55 -11.19
CA ASP A 116 -7.64 -27.66 -11.64
C ASP A 116 -6.64 -27.41 -10.51
N VAL A 117 -5.35 -27.35 -10.83
CA VAL A 117 -4.29 -26.96 -9.88
C VAL A 117 -3.54 -25.75 -10.43
N LEU A 118 -3.38 -24.73 -9.60
CA LEU A 118 -2.52 -23.56 -9.84
C LEU A 118 -1.27 -23.72 -8.98
N ALA A 119 -0.10 -23.82 -9.60
CA ALA A 119 1.17 -24.05 -8.90
C ALA A 119 2.34 -23.24 -9.52
N PRO A 120 3.37 -22.87 -8.76
CA PRO A 120 4.47 -22.05 -9.26
C PRO A 120 5.71 -22.86 -9.65
N ALA A 121 6.44 -22.41 -10.67
CA ALA A 121 7.64 -23.09 -11.16
C ALA A 121 8.91 -22.73 -10.36
N GLY A 122 8.92 -21.55 -9.72
CA GLY A 122 10.05 -21.03 -8.96
C GLY A 122 9.77 -20.91 -7.46
N LEU A 123 10.28 -19.83 -6.86
CA LEU A 123 10.00 -19.45 -5.47
C LEU A 123 8.60 -18.81 -5.35
N ILE A 124 8.14 -18.63 -4.10
CA ILE A 124 6.88 -17.94 -3.80
C ILE A 124 7.13 -16.92 -2.69
N VAL A 125 6.52 -15.76 -2.83
CA VAL A 125 6.24 -14.81 -1.76
C VAL A 125 4.74 -14.85 -1.47
N VAL A 126 4.37 -15.06 -0.21
CA VAL A 126 3.01 -14.75 0.27
C VAL A 126 2.99 -13.28 0.65
N VAL A 127 2.18 -12.51 -0.05
CA VAL A 127 2.06 -11.06 0.10
C VAL A 127 0.88 -10.79 1.05
N PRO A 128 0.97 -9.78 1.95
CA PRO A 128 -0.15 -9.33 2.76
C PRO A 128 -1.45 -9.17 1.95
N GLY A 129 -2.58 -9.53 2.57
CA GLY A 129 -3.88 -9.60 1.88
C GLY A 129 -4.08 -10.89 1.06
N GLY A 130 -3.22 -11.89 1.21
CA GLY A 130 -3.41 -13.23 0.63
C GLY A 130 -3.18 -13.33 -0.89
N THR A 131 -2.53 -12.32 -1.49
CA THR A 131 -2.05 -12.41 -2.88
C THR A 131 -0.71 -13.15 -2.94
N LEU A 132 -0.42 -13.77 -4.09
CA LEU A 132 0.68 -14.72 -4.24
C LEU A 132 1.57 -14.32 -5.41
N PHE A 133 2.88 -14.14 -5.17
CA PHE A 133 3.84 -13.71 -6.19
C PHE A 133 4.92 -14.77 -6.39
N ALA A 134 5.19 -15.13 -7.64
CA ALA A 134 6.18 -16.11 -8.06
C ALA A 134 7.16 -15.46 -9.05
N PRO A 135 8.21 -14.76 -8.56
CA PRO A 135 9.12 -13.99 -9.41
C PRO A 135 9.90 -14.88 -10.38
N ASP A 136 10.10 -14.38 -11.60
CA ASP A 136 11.12 -14.91 -12.52
C ASP A 136 12.51 -14.50 -12.01
N LEU A 137 13.42 -15.48 -11.84
CA LEU A 137 14.74 -15.27 -11.24
C LEU A 137 15.87 -15.50 -12.26
N PRO A 138 17.07 -14.90 -12.08
CA PRO A 138 18.21 -15.13 -12.95
C PRO A 138 18.56 -16.62 -13.07
N GLY A 139 18.30 -17.21 -14.23
CA GLY A 139 18.54 -18.63 -14.53
C GLY A 139 17.48 -19.62 -14.02
N ALA A 140 16.38 -19.15 -13.41
CA ALA A 140 15.27 -19.99 -12.94
C ALA A 140 13.91 -19.35 -13.28
N PRO A 141 13.16 -19.87 -14.26
CA PRO A 141 11.86 -19.31 -14.62
C PRO A 141 10.86 -19.50 -13.48
N GLY A 142 10.10 -18.45 -13.20
CA GLY A 142 9.08 -18.40 -12.17
C GLY A 142 7.68 -18.47 -12.77
N GLY A 143 6.78 -17.70 -12.16
CA GLY A 143 5.38 -17.66 -12.52
C GLY A 143 4.57 -18.88 -12.05
N TRP A 144 3.27 -18.64 -12.00
CA TRP A 144 2.20 -19.60 -11.81
C TRP A 144 1.84 -20.29 -13.12
N TRP A 145 1.45 -21.56 -12.99
CA TRP A 145 1.07 -22.46 -14.05
C TRP A 145 -0.24 -23.14 -13.67
N HIS A 146 -1.13 -23.27 -14.64
CA HIS A 146 -2.41 -23.96 -14.53
C HIS A 146 -2.28 -25.36 -15.13
N PHE A 147 -2.63 -26.35 -14.31
CA PHE A 147 -2.67 -27.77 -14.62
C PHE A 147 -4.13 -28.23 -14.58
N SER A 148 -4.60 -28.84 -15.66
CA SER A 148 -5.95 -29.43 -15.76
C SER A 148 -5.85 -30.91 -16.13
N PRO A 149 -6.81 -31.76 -15.69
CA PRO A 149 -6.79 -33.19 -15.99
C PRO A 149 -6.78 -33.47 -17.49
N GLY A 150 -5.82 -34.27 -17.96
CA GLY A 150 -5.66 -34.65 -19.36
C GLY A 150 -5.19 -33.53 -20.32
N LEU A 151 -4.89 -32.32 -19.83
CA LEU A 151 -4.43 -31.20 -20.64
C LEU A 151 -2.95 -30.87 -20.37
N ALA A 152 -2.29 -30.25 -21.36
CA ALA A 152 -0.95 -29.72 -21.19
C ALA A 152 -0.99 -28.44 -20.33
N PRO A 153 -0.10 -28.27 -19.34
CA PRO A 153 -0.12 -27.11 -18.46
C PRO A 153 0.35 -25.83 -19.16
N HIS A 154 -0.18 -24.68 -18.74
CA HIS A 154 0.17 -23.37 -19.29
C HIS A 154 0.47 -22.35 -18.19
N ARG A 155 1.43 -21.46 -18.44
CA ARG A 155 1.77 -20.34 -17.53
C ARG A 155 0.60 -19.35 -17.49
N THR A 156 0.21 -18.89 -16.30
CA THR A 156 -0.80 -17.84 -16.08
C THR A 156 -0.17 -16.50 -15.71
N GLY A 157 1.13 -16.47 -15.35
CA GLY A 157 1.87 -15.25 -15.03
C GLY A 157 2.41 -15.22 -13.61
N THR A 158 3.01 -14.11 -13.21
CA THR A 158 3.80 -13.98 -11.97
C THR A 158 2.98 -13.77 -10.70
N ARG A 159 1.73 -13.34 -10.79
CA ARG A 159 0.84 -12.99 -9.66
C ARG A 159 -0.45 -13.83 -9.69
N LEU A 160 -0.96 -14.18 -8.52
CA LEU A 160 -2.22 -14.89 -8.34
C LEU A 160 -3.04 -14.28 -7.17
N PRO A 161 -4.28 -13.79 -7.38
CA PRO A 161 -4.96 -13.62 -8.67
C PRO A 161 -4.17 -12.71 -9.63
N GLU A 162 -4.36 -12.89 -10.94
CA GLU A 162 -3.75 -12.05 -11.97
C GLU A 162 -4.44 -10.66 -12.01
N PRO A 163 -3.71 -9.55 -11.78
CA PRO A 163 -4.22 -8.22 -12.07
C PRO A 163 -4.31 -7.99 -13.57
N ALA A 164 -5.32 -7.26 -14.05
CA ALA A 164 -5.56 -7.02 -15.47
C ALA A 164 -4.38 -6.33 -16.22
N TRP A 165 -3.46 -5.68 -15.48
CA TRP A 165 -2.24 -5.06 -16.02
C TRP A 165 -1.01 -6.00 -16.08
N GLN A 166 -1.07 -7.21 -15.51
CA GLN A 166 0.09 -8.13 -15.44
C GLN A 166 0.70 -8.39 -16.81
N ALA A 167 -0.11 -8.80 -17.78
CA ALA A 167 0.33 -9.05 -19.15
C ALA A 167 0.85 -7.79 -19.88
N ALA A 168 0.75 -6.59 -19.31
CA ALA A 168 1.45 -5.40 -19.79
C ALA A 168 2.82 -5.24 -19.12
N VAL A 169 2.90 -5.41 -17.79
CA VAL A 169 4.16 -5.40 -17.03
C VAL A 169 5.12 -6.49 -17.52
N GLU A 170 4.66 -7.74 -17.68
CA GLU A 170 5.51 -8.86 -18.13
C GLU A 170 6.03 -8.74 -19.58
N ARG A 171 5.49 -7.82 -20.38
CA ARG A 171 6.01 -7.49 -21.73
C ARG A 171 7.00 -6.32 -21.73
N THR A 172 7.28 -5.71 -20.58
CA THR A 172 8.14 -4.53 -20.48
C THR A 172 9.61 -4.95 -20.42
N ALA A 173 10.44 -4.31 -21.25
CA ALA A 173 11.89 -4.51 -21.34
C ALA A 173 12.52 -3.15 -21.68
N PRO A 174 13.77 -2.85 -21.26
CA PRO A 174 14.82 -3.78 -20.83
C PRO A 174 14.95 -3.93 -19.30
N PRO A 175 15.75 -4.89 -18.80
CA PRO A 175 16.08 -5.00 -17.38
C PRO A 175 17.00 -3.87 -16.87
N THR A 176 17.48 -2.98 -17.74
CA THR A 176 18.30 -1.80 -17.40
C THR A 176 18.01 -0.63 -18.34
N THR A 177 17.90 0.58 -17.78
CA THR A 177 17.71 1.86 -18.48
C THR A 177 18.47 2.95 -17.72
N ALA A 178 19.10 3.91 -18.42
CA ALA A 178 19.73 5.11 -17.84
C ALA A 178 20.68 4.92 -16.62
N GLY A 179 21.27 3.73 -16.43
CA GLY A 179 22.09 3.42 -15.25
C GLY A 179 21.33 2.84 -14.05
N CYS A 180 20.05 2.51 -14.24
CA CYS A 180 19.18 1.79 -13.33
C CYS A 180 18.91 0.35 -13.80
N VAL A 181 18.46 -0.49 -12.86
CA VAL A 181 17.94 -1.86 -13.04
C VAL A 181 16.42 -1.84 -12.83
N VAL A 182 15.69 -2.66 -13.58
CA VAL A 182 14.23 -2.83 -13.46
C VAL A 182 13.91 -4.25 -13.01
N GLU A 183 13.29 -4.40 -11.84
CA GLU A 183 12.83 -5.69 -11.29
C GLU A 183 11.28 -5.76 -11.29
N GLN A 184 10.72 -6.97 -11.27
CA GLN A 184 9.29 -7.17 -10.98
C GLN A 184 9.07 -7.40 -9.48
N ILE A 185 8.07 -6.71 -8.93
CA ILE A 185 7.59 -6.85 -7.55
C ILE A 185 6.08 -7.15 -7.55
N PRO A 186 5.45 -7.60 -6.45
CA PRO A 186 4.04 -7.94 -6.44
C PRO A 186 3.14 -6.78 -6.93
N ALA A 187 3.40 -5.55 -6.47
CA ALA A 187 2.65 -4.36 -6.87
C ALA A 187 2.87 -3.88 -8.32
N GLY A 188 3.91 -4.38 -9.02
CA GLY A 188 4.25 -3.95 -10.38
C GLY A 188 5.76 -4.04 -10.67
N LEU A 189 6.41 -2.89 -10.80
CA LEU A 189 7.83 -2.73 -11.12
C LEU A 189 8.59 -2.05 -9.97
N LEU A 190 9.89 -2.32 -9.90
CA LEU A 190 10.85 -1.64 -9.04
C LEU A 190 11.99 -1.10 -9.93
N VAL A 191 12.41 0.15 -9.69
CA VAL A 191 13.54 0.79 -10.36
C VAL A 191 14.61 1.15 -9.33
N LEU A 192 15.80 0.56 -9.46
CA LEU A 192 16.95 0.77 -8.57
C LEU A 192 18.15 1.30 -9.37
N PRO A 193 19.08 2.08 -8.80
CA PRO A 193 20.39 2.30 -9.41
C PRO A 193 21.16 0.99 -9.67
N VAL A 194 22.01 0.95 -10.70
CA VAL A 194 22.91 -0.18 -10.96
C VAL A 194 23.92 -0.32 -9.82
N GLY A 195 24.10 -1.56 -9.34
CA GLY A 195 25.06 -1.91 -8.28
C GLY A 195 24.44 -1.99 -6.89
N VAL A 196 23.16 -1.66 -6.73
CA VAL A 196 22.40 -1.97 -5.52
C VAL A 196 22.34 -3.50 -5.34
N PRO A 197 22.65 -4.05 -4.15
CA PRO A 197 22.56 -5.48 -3.91
C PRO A 197 21.09 -5.94 -3.86
N PRO A 198 20.78 -7.19 -4.25
CA PRO A 198 19.44 -7.74 -4.04
C PRO A 198 19.17 -7.88 -2.54
N GLU A 199 18.03 -7.34 -2.11
CA GLU A 199 17.54 -7.49 -0.74
C GLU A 199 16.90 -8.87 -0.52
N GLY A 200 16.63 -9.19 0.75
CA GLY A 200 15.86 -10.38 1.10
C GLY A 200 14.40 -10.28 0.65
N ALA A 201 13.74 -11.43 0.59
CA ALA A 201 12.32 -11.51 0.22
C ALA A 201 11.35 -11.05 1.34
N ASP A 202 11.91 -10.68 2.49
CA ASP A 202 11.32 -10.01 3.64
C ASP A 202 11.29 -8.47 3.50
N ALA A 203 11.99 -7.89 2.51
CA ALA A 203 12.00 -6.44 2.27
C ALA A 203 10.63 -5.86 1.91
N LEU A 204 10.34 -4.62 2.34
CA LEU A 204 9.02 -3.96 2.19
C LEU A 204 8.47 -3.95 0.76
N ARG A 205 9.34 -3.93 -0.26
CA ARG A 205 8.96 -4.04 -1.68
C ARG A 205 8.14 -5.28 -2.02
N TYR A 206 8.24 -6.33 -1.21
CA TYR A 206 7.46 -7.56 -1.31
C TYR A 206 6.21 -7.57 -0.41
N ALA A 207 6.08 -6.62 0.53
CA ALA A 207 4.89 -6.38 1.34
C ALA A 207 3.78 -5.61 0.58
N VAL A 208 4.15 -4.87 -0.48
CA VAL A 208 3.22 -4.02 -1.23
C VAL A 208 2.26 -4.86 -2.08
N PRO A 209 0.93 -4.82 -1.84
CA PRO A 209 -0.03 -5.64 -2.58
C PRO A 209 -0.28 -5.13 -4.01
N PRO A 210 -0.69 -6.00 -4.95
CA PRO A 210 -1.17 -5.59 -6.26
C PRO A 210 -2.47 -4.78 -6.17
N ASP A 211 -2.50 -3.60 -6.79
CA ASP A 211 -3.71 -2.79 -6.91
C ASP A 211 -4.45 -3.11 -8.23
N PRO A 212 -5.77 -3.39 -8.23
CA PRO A 212 -6.51 -3.67 -9.46
C PRO A 212 -6.57 -2.50 -10.46
N ALA A 213 -6.38 -1.25 -10.01
CA ALA A 213 -6.49 -0.07 -10.86
C ALA A 213 -5.28 0.15 -11.80
N GLY A 214 -4.08 -0.30 -11.40
CA GLY A 214 -2.86 -0.09 -12.19
C GLY A 214 -1.59 -0.53 -11.47
N PRO A 215 -0.48 -0.74 -12.21
CA PRO A 215 0.79 -1.14 -11.64
C PRO A 215 1.44 0.01 -10.85
N LEU A 216 2.07 -0.33 -9.73
CA LEU A 216 3.00 0.56 -9.04
C LEU A 216 4.38 0.49 -9.69
N VAL A 217 5.05 1.63 -9.81
CA VAL A 217 6.48 1.73 -10.04
C VAL A 217 7.10 2.22 -8.73
N LEU A 218 7.75 1.30 -8.03
CA LEU A 218 8.51 1.57 -6.82
C LEU A 218 9.90 2.13 -7.21
N VAL A 219 10.34 3.19 -6.55
CA VAL A 219 11.54 3.94 -6.92
C VAL A 219 12.55 3.93 -5.77
N GLY A 220 13.76 3.44 -6.04
CA GLY A 220 14.84 3.32 -5.05
C GLY A 220 14.59 2.26 -3.98
N SER A 221 15.57 2.12 -3.09
CA SER A 221 15.44 1.48 -1.78
C SER A 221 16.37 2.15 -0.75
N SER A 222 16.27 1.79 0.52
CA SER A 222 17.02 2.44 1.61
C SER A 222 18.52 2.57 1.32
N HIS A 223 19.03 3.79 1.48
CA HIS A 223 20.44 4.17 1.24
C HIS A 223 20.93 4.04 -0.22
N THR A 224 20.03 3.96 -1.20
CA THR A 224 20.39 4.04 -2.62
C THR A 224 20.47 5.49 -3.11
N GLY A 225 21.08 5.71 -4.28
CA GLY A 225 21.10 7.04 -4.91
C GLY A 225 19.79 7.36 -5.63
N ALA A 226 19.43 8.65 -5.72
CA ALA A 226 18.21 9.08 -6.39
C ALA A 226 18.12 8.57 -7.84
N VAL A 227 16.96 8.00 -8.19
CA VAL A 227 16.63 7.56 -9.55
C VAL A 227 16.19 8.78 -10.38
N PRO A 228 16.81 9.04 -11.54
CA PRO A 228 16.50 10.24 -12.32
C PRO A 228 15.18 10.09 -13.12
N ALA A 229 14.56 11.22 -13.44
CA ALA A 229 13.23 11.27 -14.06
C ALA A 229 13.21 10.70 -15.50
N ASP A 230 14.33 10.74 -16.22
CA ASP A 230 14.47 10.14 -17.55
C ASP A 230 14.44 8.59 -17.49
N ALA A 231 15.11 7.97 -16.51
CA ALA A 231 15.01 6.54 -16.26
C ALA A 231 13.56 6.10 -16.00
N LEU A 232 12.84 6.84 -15.15
CA LEU A 232 11.44 6.57 -14.83
C LEU A 232 10.53 6.78 -16.06
N ALA A 233 10.78 7.83 -16.85
CA ALA A 233 10.07 8.08 -18.09
C ALA A 233 10.31 6.98 -19.13
N GLU A 234 11.53 6.46 -19.27
CA GLU A 234 11.84 5.31 -20.15
C GLU A 234 11.07 4.04 -19.73
N VAL A 235 11.04 3.69 -18.43
CA VAL A 235 10.26 2.54 -17.92
C VAL A 235 8.77 2.69 -18.24
N ILE A 236 8.22 3.89 -18.03
CA ILE A 236 6.78 4.16 -18.24
C ILE A 236 6.44 4.30 -19.73
N ALA A 237 7.39 4.76 -20.56
CA ALA A 237 7.28 4.74 -22.03
C ALA A 237 7.34 3.31 -22.59
N ALA A 238 8.11 2.41 -21.98
CA ALA A 238 8.17 1.00 -22.37
C ALA A 238 6.87 0.23 -22.05
N LEU A 239 6.10 0.67 -21.05
CA LEU A 239 4.77 0.10 -20.76
C LEU A 239 3.78 0.35 -21.92
N PRO A 240 2.94 -0.66 -22.27
CA PRO A 240 1.84 -0.51 -23.22
C PRO A 240 0.89 0.64 -22.84
N GLY A 241 0.51 1.47 -23.82
CA GLY A 241 -0.28 2.69 -23.57
C GLY A 241 -1.60 2.48 -22.81
N ALA A 242 -2.21 1.30 -22.89
CA ALA A 242 -3.43 0.93 -22.16
C ALA A 242 -3.27 0.88 -20.63
N VAL A 243 -2.05 0.75 -20.09
CA VAL A 243 -1.78 0.81 -18.64
C VAL A 243 -0.96 2.03 -18.23
N ARG A 244 -0.35 2.76 -19.19
CA ARG A 244 0.55 3.88 -18.91
C ARG A 244 -0.12 4.98 -18.07
N GLY A 245 -1.37 5.30 -18.39
CA GLY A 245 -2.17 6.30 -17.65
C GLY A 245 -2.71 5.86 -16.29
N SER A 246 -2.47 4.60 -15.86
CA SER A 246 -2.80 4.14 -14.50
C SER A 246 -1.59 3.77 -13.65
N VAL A 247 -0.37 4.02 -14.16
CA VAL A 247 0.87 3.92 -13.36
C VAL A 247 0.82 4.92 -12.20
N ARG A 248 1.37 4.49 -11.05
CA ARG A 248 1.70 5.38 -9.93
C ARG A 248 3.17 5.20 -9.55
N LEU A 249 3.86 6.28 -9.24
CA LEU A 249 5.17 6.25 -8.58
C LEU A 249 4.97 6.13 -7.05
N ALA A 250 5.89 5.44 -6.36
CA ALA A 250 5.99 5.44 -4.90
C ALA A 250 7.46 5.31 -4.46
N PRO A 251 7.89 5.94 -3.34
CA PRO A 251 9.26 5.79 -2.84
C PRO A 251 9.47 4.43 -2.16
N GLY A 252 10.61 3.80 -2.41
CA GLY A 252 11.09 2.61 -1.70
C GLY A 252 12.10 2.91 -0.59
N ASP A 253 12.48 4.18 -0.44
CA ASP A 253 13.52 4.72 0.45
C ASP A 253 13.01 5.85 1.38
N GLY A 254 11.73 6.22 1.24
CA GLY A 254 11.11 7.35 1.94
C GLY A 254 11.42 8.73 1.35
N ALA A 255 12.05 8.83 0.17
CA ALA A 255 12.36 10.11 -0.47
C ALA A 255 11.12 10.80 -1.08
N ASP A 256 11.15 12.13 -1.17
CA ASP A 256 10.08 12.88 -1.82
C ASP A 256 10.21 12.81 -3.35
N LEU A 257 9.44 11.92 -3.98
CA LEU A 257 9.44 11.73 -5.43
C LEU A 257 8.78 12.86 -6.23
N LEU A 258 8.30 13.94 -5.61
CA LEU A 258 7.59 14.98 -6.37
C LEU A 258 8.40 15.58 -7.55
N PRO A 259 9.68 15.97 -7.39
CA PRO A 259 10.45 16.53 -8.50
C PRO A 259 10.66 15.52 -9.64
N ALA A 260 10.83 14.24 -9.29
CA ALA A 260 10.95 13.16 -10.26
C ALA A 260 9.61 12.91 -10.99
N GLY A 261 8.49 12.87 -10.28
CA GLY A 261 7.16 12.68 -10.84
C GLY A 261 6.70 13.81 -11.75
N GLN A 262 7.06 15.06 -11.43
CA GLN A 262 6.86 16.20 -12.31
C GLN A 262 7.70 16.07 -13.58
N GLY A 263 8.99 15.78 -13.46
CA GLY A 263 9.86 15.54 -14.61
C GLY A 263 9.38 14.39 -15.51
N VAL A 264 8.82 13.32 -14.94
CA VAL A 264 8.20 12.24 -15.72
C VAL A 264 6.92 12.70 -16.43
N ALA A 265 6.10 13.55 -15.80
CA ALA A 265 4.90 14.11 -16.45
C ALA A 265 5.28 14.99 -17.65
N ASP A 266 6.26 15.87 -17.47
CA ASP A 266 6.78 16.76 -18.51
C ASP A 266 7.42 15.97 -19.67
N LEU A 267 8.24 14.95 -19.37
CA LEU A 267 8.91 14.11 -20.37
C LEU A 267 7.94 13.23 -21.18
N LEU A 268 6.79 12.84 -20.61
CA LEU A 268 5.83 11.95 -21.24
C LEU A 268 4.59 12.66 -21.82
N GLY A 269 4.36 13.93 -21.46
CA GLY A 269 3.18 14.70 -21.87
C GLY A 269 1.86 14.12 -21.32
N ILE A 270 1.90 13.47 -20.14
CA ILE A 270 0.74 12.87 -19.48
C ILE A 270 0.74 13.15 -17.97
N PRO A 271 -0.42 13.22 -17.29
CA PRO A 271 -0.46 13.31 -15.84
C PRO A 271 0.13 12.08 -15.16
N VAL A 272 0.95 12.28 -14.12
CA VAL A 272 1.63 11.23 -13.35
C VAL A 272 1.18 11.27 -11.90
N ARG A 273 0.74 10.13 -11.37
CA ARG A 273 0.37 10.00 -9.96
C ARG A 273 1.58 9.63 -9.12
N VAL A 274 1.82 10.37 -8.04
CA VAL A 274 2.91 10.13 -7.09
C VAL A 274 2.30 9.86 -5.73
N ALA A 275 2.47 8.65 -5.21
CA ALA A 275 2.12 8.32 -3.83
C ALA A 275 3.13 8.96 -2.88
N THR A 276 2.63 9.48 -1.76
CA THR A 276 3.45 10.16 -0.74
C THR A 276 4.39 9.19 0.00
N GLY A 277 4.08 7.89 -0.05
CA GLY A 277 4.80 6.81 0.63
C GLY A 277 4.39 5.44 0.09
N LEU A 278 4.74 4.38 0.82
CA LEU A 278 4.40 2.99 0.46
C LEU A 278 2.93 2.67 0.81
N PRO A 279 2.14 2.10 -0.11
CA PRO A 279 0.80 1.59 0.20
C PRO A 279 0.91 0.18 0.81
N LEU A 280 0.93 0.09 2.15
CA LEU A 280 1.10 -1.18 2.87
C LEU A 280 -0.19 -1.66 3.53
N LEU A 281 -0.33 -2.97 3.69
CA LEU A 281 -1.37 -3.57 4.52
C LEU A 281 -0.86 -3.68 5.95
N LEU A 282 -1.28 -2.73 6.79
CA LEU A 282 -1.04 -2.75 8.23
C LEU A 282 -2.29 -3.25 8.97
N ASP A 283 -2.13 -4.24 9.83
CA ASP A 283 -3.18 -4.73 10.71
C ASP A 283 -3.47 -3.67 11.80
N ALA A 284 -4.51 -2.87 11.60
CA ALA A 284 -4.95 -1.83 12.52
C ALA A 284 -6.36 -2.15 13.07
N PRO A 285 -6.59 -2.12 14.40
CA PRO A 285 -7.81 -2.67 15.03
C PRO A 285 -9.10 -1.92 14.68
N SER A 286 -9.00 -0.71 14.13
CA SER A 286 -10.11 0.14 13.68
C SER A 286 -10.24 0.22 12.15
N ALA A 287 -9.52 -0.63 11.40
CA ALA A 287 -9.56 -0.68 9.94
C ALA A 287 -10.49 -1.79 9.42
N PRO A 288 -11.16 -1.59 8.26
CA PRO A 288 -11.60 -2.73 7.47
C PRO A 288 -10.36 -3.49 6.98
N ALA A 289 -10.22 -4.75 7.38
CA ALA A 289 -9.10 -5.60 7.01
C ALA A 289 -8.96 -5.71 5.48
N GLY A 290 -7.72 -5.78 4.98
CA GLY A 290 -7.45 -5.89 3.54
C GLY A 290 -7.45 -4.59 2.73
N THR A 291 -7.61 -3.41 3.35
CA THR A 291 -7.46 -2.11 2.65
C THR A 291 -6.03 -1.55 2.83
N PRO A 292 -5.22 -1.41 1.75
CA PRO A 292 -3.88 -0.83 1.85
C PRO A 292 -3.90 0.64 2.30
N ARG A 293 -2.82 1.09 2.94
CA ARG A 293 -2.68 2.43 3.54
C ARG A 293 -1.33 3.02 3.19
N THR A 294 -1.30 4.25 2.68
CA THR A 294 -0.03 4.95 2.46
C THR A 294 0.64 5.25 3.81
N VAL A 295 1.90 4.88 3.93
CA VAL A 295 2.80 5.15 5.07
C VAL A 295 4.15 5.66 4.58
N LEU A 296 4.77 6.54 5.36
CA LEU A 296 6.16 6.93 5.15
C LEU A 296 7.08 5.90 5.83
N THR A 297 8.28 5.69 5.29
CA THR A 297 9.32 4.85 5.89
C THR A 297 10.41 5.70 6.52
N ASP A 298 10.93 5.28 7.67
CA ASP A 298 12.01 5.97 8.37
C ASP A 298 13.40 5.78 7.71
N ALA A 299 14.49 6.10 8.41
CA ALA A 299 15.85 5.98 7.89
C ALA A 299 16.31 4.52 7.74
N GLU A 300 15.78 3.63 8.57
CA GLU A 300 16.03 2.21 8.60
C GLU A 300 15.19 1.46 7.54
N GLY A 301 14.13 2.09 7.04
CA GLY A 301 13.20 1.54 6.04
C GLY A 301 11.97 0.88 6.67
N GLU A 302 11.67 1.14 7.95
CA GLU A 302 10.50 0.62 8.65
C GLU A 302 9.29 1.57 8.53
N PRO A 303 8.04 1.08 8.61
CA PRO A 303 6.84 1.92 8.54
C PRO A 303 6.75 2.91 9.72
N SER A 304 6.78 4.22 9.42
CA SER A 304 6.95 5.30 10.39
C SER A 304 5.63 5.94 10.84
N TRP A 305 4.86 6.53 9.91
CA TRP A 305 3.53 7.12 10.15
C TRP A 305 2.73 7.30 8.86
N ARG A 306 1.46 7.72 8.96
CA ARG A 306 0.55 7.92 7.82
C ARG A 306 0.39 9.41 7.46
N PRO A 307 0.81 9.86 6.27
CA PRO A 307 0.61 11.24 5.84
C PRO A 307 -0.88 11.56 5.64
N TYR A 308 -1.25 12.84 5.59
CA TYR A 308 -2.62 13.25 5.29
C TYR A 308 -2.92 13.25 3.79
N VAL A 309 -1.96 13.66 2.95
CA VAL A 309 -1.97 13.36 1.51
C VAL A 309 -1.43 11.97 1.29
N GLU A 310 -2.18 11.09 0.65
CA GLU A 310 -1.77 9.73 0.30
C GLU A 310 -1.21 9.63 -1.13
N ALA A 311 -1.65 10.53 -2.03
CA ALA A 311 -1.05 10.73 -3.36
C ALA A 311 -1.38 12.10 -3.97
N VAL A 312 -0.49 12.63 -4.82
CA VAL A 312 -0.70 13.80 -5.69
C VAL A 312 -0.72 13.41 -7.17
N THR A 313 -1.21 14.31 -8.02
CA THR A 313 -1.09 14.20 -9.49
C THR A 313 -0.26 15.36 -10.02
N CYS A 314 0.90 15.03 -10.60
CA CYS A 314 1.73 15.95 -11.37
C CYS A 314 1.13 16.08 -12.77
N THR A 315 0.98 17.30 -13.27
CA THR A 315 0.48 17.60 -14.62
C THR A 315 1.61 18.20 -15.46
N PRO A 316 1.70 17.91 -16.77
CA PRO A 316 2.73 18.51 -17.63
C PRO A 316 2.67 20.04 -17.60
N ALA A 317 3.83 20.69 -17.56
CA ALA A 317 3.95 22.15 -17.54
C ALA A 317 3.69 22.76 -18.94
N ASP A 318 2.41 22.93 -19.29
CA ASP A 318 1.94 23.54 -20.54
C ASP A 318 2.14 25.08 -20.59
N GLY A 319 3.40 25.55 -20.44
CA GLY A 319 3.80 26.96 -20.56
C GLY A 319 4.24 27.61 -19.25
N GLU A 320 4.26 28.96 -19.23
CA GLU A 320 4.69 29.74 -18.05
C GLU A 320 3.73 29.60 -16.85
N ASP A 321 2.43 29.40 -17.11
CA ASP A 321 1.39 29.13 -16.09
C ASP A 321 1.15 27.61 -15.89
N GLY A 322 2.23 26.80 -15.93
CA GLY A 322 2.15 25.34 -15.78
C GLY A 322 1.47 24.92 -14.46
N ALA A 323 0.31 24.26 -14.55
CA ALA A 323 -0.49 23.91 -13.38
C ALA A 323 0.26 22.97 -12.43
N GLY A 324 0.55 23.46 -11.23
CA GLY A 324 1.32 22.76 -10.21
C GLY A 324 0.66 21.48 -9.67
N PRO A 325 1.42 20.65 -8.92
CA PRO A 325 0.98 19.34 -8.46
C PRO A 325 -0.32 19.39 -7.64
N SER A 326 -1.36 18.71 -8.13
CA SER A 326 -2.69 18.72 -7.54
C SER A 326 -2.89 17.59 -6.51
N LEU A 327 -3.69 17.85 -5.46
CA LEU A 327 -4.04 16.83 -4.48
C LEU A 327 -4.88 15.71 -5.13
N GLY A 328 -4.44 14.46 -4.97
CA GLY A 328 -5.12 13.28 -5.48
C GLY A 328 -5.90 12.56 -4.39
N ALA A 329 -5.26 11.57 -3.75
CA ALA A 329 -5.82 10.86 -2.61
C ALA A 329 -5.35 11.53 -1.32
N TRP A 330 -6.28 11.78 -0.39
CA TRP A 330 -6.00 12.36 0.92
C TRP A 330 -7.07 11.91 1.94
N ARG A 331 -6.74 12.00 3.22
CA ARG A 331 -7.63 11.67 4.34
C ARG A 331 -7.90 12.93 5.19
N PRO A 332 -9.13 13.16 5.67
CA PRO A 332 -9.40 14.31 6.53
C PRO A 332 -8.65 14.19 7.87
N PRO A 333 -8.17 15.31 8.46
CA PRO A 333 -7.50 15.27 9.75
C PRO A 333 -8.45 14.92 10.90
N ILE A 334 -9.72 15.33 10.79
CA ILE A 334 -10.77 15.10 11.78
C ILE A 334 -12.03 14.63 11.07
N GLY A 335 -12.65 13.56 11.59
CA GLY A 335 -13.93 13.06 11.08
C GLY A 335 -15.10 14.01 11.40
N GLY A 336 -15.98 14.25 10.42
CA GLY A 336 -17.22 15.02 10.63
C GLY A 336 -17.10 16.54 10.49
N LEU A 337 -15.90 17.09 10.22
CA LEU A 337 -15.77 18.47 9.74
C LEU A 337 -16.47 18.63 8.37
N ARG A 338 -16.89 19.86 8.05
CA ARG A 338 -17.44 20.17 6.72
C ARG A 338 -16.30 20.49 5.74
N PRO A 339 -16.39 20.10 4.46
CA PRO A 339 -15.47 20.60 3.43
C PRO A 339 -15.48 22.13 3.35
N GLY A 340 -14.31 22.70 3.07
CA GLY A 340 -14.12 24.11 2.73
C GLY A 340 -14.42 24.38 1.24
N LEU A 341 -13.82 25.44 0.70
CA LEU A 341 -13.93 25.76 -0.74
C LEU A 341 -12.92 25.00 -1.61
N GLU A 342 -11.68 24.89 -1.13
CA GLU A 342 -10.58 24.27 -1.88
C GLU A 342 -10.46 22.76 -1.65
N PRO A 343 -9.89 21.98 -2.60
CA PRO A 343 -9.56 20.58 -2.39
C PRO A 343 -8.64 20.39 -1.18
N GLY A 344 -9.02 19.51 -0.25
CA GLY A 344 -8.28 19.30 1.00
C GLY A 344 -8.63 20.24 2.14
N ALA A 345 -9.45 21.27 1.92
CA ALA A 345 -9.91 22.20 2.96
C ALA A 345 -11.08 21.62 3.79
N MET A 346 -11.05 21.84 5.10
CA MET A 346 -12.07 21.41 6.06
C MET A 346 -12.31 22.52 7.10
N MET A 347 -13.54 23.02 7.21
CA MET A 347 -13.90 24.09 8.16
C MET A 347 -13.70 23.63 9.61
N LEU A 348 -12.89 24.37 10.39
CA LEU A 348 -12.80 24.22 11.84
C LEU A 348 -13.96 24.95 12.54
N ASP A 349 -14.31 26.15 12.07
CA ASP A 349 -15.49 26.89 12.55
C ASP A 349 -16.11 27.84 11.49
N ARG A 350 -16.27 29.14 11.81
CA ARG A 350 -16.83 30.18 10.93
C ARG A 350 -15.76 31.13 10.39
N GLN A 351 -14.60 31.20 11.05
CA GLN A 351 -13.46 32.01 10.66
C GLN A 351 -12.32 31.15 10.13
N TRP A 352 -12.11 29.95 10.68
CA TRP A 352 -10.94 29.12 10.40
C TRP A 352 -11.27 27.81 9.67
N GLU A 353 -10.39 27.41 8.75
CA GLU A 353 -10.31 26.08 8.16
C GLU A 353 -8.92 25.48 8.33
N VAL A 354 -8.85 24.15 8.23
CA VAL A 354 -7.62 23.40 8.08
C VAL A 354 -7.55 22.83 6.66
N VAL A 355 -6.48 23.12 5.94
CA VAL A 355 -6.22 22.57 4.61
C VAL A 355 -5.12 21.51 4.71
N VAL A 356 -5.37 20.35 4.12
CA VAL A 356 -4.40 19.27 4.02
C VAL A 356 -3.31 19.64 3.00
N THR A 357 -2.05 19.66 3.44
CA THR A 357 -0.88 19.95 2.60
C THR A 357 -0.03 18.69 2.45
N ARG A 358 0.90 18.66 1.48
CA ARG A 358 1.79 17.52 1.27
C ARG A 358 2.60 17.16 2.51
N ALA A 359 3.14 18.16 3.19
CA ALA A 359 3.96 18.01 4.39
C ALA A 359 3.15 17.89 5.70
N GLY A 360 1.81 18.03 5.66
CA GLY A 360 0.96 17.95 6.83
C GLY A 360 -0.33 18.77 6.71
N LEU A 361 -0.43 19.83 7.52
CA LEU A 361 -1.63 20.66 7.65
C LEU A 361 -1.27 22.16 7.63
N TRP A 362 -2.16 22.97 7.09
CA TRP A 362 -2.15 24.43 7.25
C TRP A 362 -3.48 24.89 7.86
N VAL A 363 -3.43 25.86 8.79
CA VAL A 363 -4.62 26.46 9.43
C VAL A 363 -4.67 27.95 9.09
N GLY A 364 -5.75 28.38 8.45
CA GLY A 364 -5.88 29.75 7.94
C GLY A 364 -7.33 30.23 7.86
N PRO A 365 -7.54 31.51 7.49
CA PRO A 365 -8.88 32.09 7.39
C PRO A 365 -9.68 31.46 6.24
N ASN A 366 -10.96 31.14 6.46
CA ASN A 366 -11.85 30.48 5.51
C ASN A 366 -11.85 31.14 4.11
N GLY A 367 -11.55 30.35 3.08
CA GLY A 367 -11.48 30.76 1.68
C GLY A 367 -10.15 31.40 1.26
N SER A 368 -9.11 31.27 2.07
CA SER A 368 -7.76 31.77 1.76
C SER A 368 -6.90 30.68 1.12
N ALA A 369 -6.14 31.02 0.08
CA ALA A 369 -5.23 30.07 -0.56
C ALA A 369 -4.05 29.72 0.38
N VAL A 370 -3.59 28.47 0.33
CA VAL A 370 -2.38 28.03 1.04
C VAL A 370 -1.16 28.77 0.45
N PRO A 371 -0.32 29.43 1.27
CA PRO A 371 0.90 30.10 0.80
C PRO A 371 1.83 29.14 0.04
N GLU A 372 2.43 29.61 -1.05
CA GLU A 372 3.22 28.78 -1.98
C GLU A 372 4.36 28.03 -1.28
N GLU A 373 5.08 28.69 -0.36
CA GLU A 373 6.17 28.07 0.41
C GLU A 373 5.72 26.95 1.36
N ILE A 374 4.44 26.94 1.76
CA ILE A 374 3.83 25.88 2.56
C ILE A 374 3.31 24.75 1.65
N ALA A 375 2.71 25.10 0.52
CA ALA A 375 2.21 24.13 -0.47
C ALA A 375 3.35 23.34 -1.14
N ALA A 376 4.49 24.01 -1.41
CA ALA A 376 5.70 23.43 -1.98
C ALA A 376 6.62 22.74 -0.96
N ARG A 377 6.30 22.79 0.34
CA ARG A 377 7.12 22.19 1.41
C ARG A 377 7.32 20.68 1.15
N PRO A 378 8.57 20.17 1.06
CA PRO A 378 8.83 18.74 0.88
C PRO A 378 8.28 17.89 2.04
N VAL A 379 7.95 16.64 1.74
CA VAL A 379 7.46 15.69 2.74
C VAL A 379 8.62 15.24 3.64
N SER A 380 8.43 15.30 4.97
CA SER A 380 9.35 14.67 5.92
C SER A 380 8.82 13.30 6.34
N ARG A 381 9.67 12.27 6.23
CA ARG A 381 9.35 10.91 6.69
C ARG A 381 9.21 10.79 8.21
N ASP A 382 9.82 11.71 8.94
CA ASP A 382 9.98 11.65 10.39
C ASP A 382 8.94 12.53 11.11
N LEU A 383 8.57 13.67 10.51
CA LEU A 383 7.79 14.77 11.11
C LEU A 383 6.63 15.22 10.22
N MET A 384 5.55 15.71 10.82
CA MET A 384 4.49 16.43 10.13
C MET A 384 4.59 17.94 10.42
N ALA A 385 4.46 18.78 9.39
CA ALA A 385 4.31 20.22 9.57
C ALA A 385 2.85 20.59 9.90
N LEU A 386 2.65 21.46 10.88
CA LEU A 386 1.37 22.14 11.12
C LEU A 386 1.61 23.65 11.10
N ASP A 387 1.37 24.24 9.93
CA ASP A 387 1.57 25.66 9.65
C ASP A 387 0.31 26.46 10.02
N VAL A 388 0.45 27.61 10.69
CA VAL A 388 -0.68 28.44 11.16
C VAL A 388 -0.53 29.89 10.72
N GLY A 389 -1.57 30.46 10.12
CA GLY A 389 -1.61 31.86 9.69
C GLY A 389 -1.05 32.08 8.28
N ILE A 390 -0.96 33.35 7.87
CA ILE A 390 -0.48 33.78 6.56
C ILE A 390 0.83 34.58 6.76
N PRO A 391 1.90 34.31 6.00
CA PRO A 391 3.12 35.12 6.02
C PRO A 391 2.84 36.62 5.78
N GLU A 392 3.59 37.49 6.46
CA GLU A 392 3.46 38.96 6.40
C GLU A 392 2.11 39.57 6.84
N GLU A 393 1.11 38.76 7.25
CA GLU A 393 -0.16 39.26 7.82
C GLU A 393 -0.17 39.32 9.35
N PRO A 394 -0.99 40.20 9.97
CA PRO A 394 -1.19 40.21 11.42
C PRO A 394 -1.82 38.90 11.93
N PHE A 395 -1.22 38.30 12.95
CA PHE A 395 -1.75 37.10 13.59
C PHE A 395 -3.04 37.40 14.38
N ASP A 396 -4.12 36.63 14.16
CA ASP A 396 -5.40 36.77 14.87
C ASP A 396 -5.53 35.71 16.00
N PRO A 397 -5.52 36.13 17.29
CA PRO A 397 -5.68 35.23 18.43
C PRO A 397 -7.00 34.45 18.49
N ALA A 398 -8.00 34.75 17.64
CA ALA A 398 -9.20 33.93 17.52
C ALA A 398 -8.89 32.47 17.11
N VAL A 399 -7.74 32.22 16.48
CA VAL A 399 -7.32 30.88 16.04
C VAL A 399 -7.08 29.88 17.19
N TRP A 400 -6.81 30.35 18.42
CA TRP A 400 -6.46 29.47 19.54
C TRP A 400 -7.56 28.46 19.92
N GLU A 401 -8.84 28.84 19.81
CA GLU A 401 -9.97 27.94 20.09
C GLU A 401 -10.14 26.87 19.00
N ALA A 402 -9.82 27.22 17.74
CA ALA A 402 -9.81 26.30 16.61
C ALA A 402 -8.62 25.31 16.71
N LEU A 403 -7.46 25.77 17.16
CA LEU A 403 -6.28 24.93 17.38
C LEU A 403 -6.44 23.97 18.57
N ASP A 404 -7.01 24.41 19.70
CA ASP A 404 -7.27 23.51 20.84
C ASP A 404 -8.24 22.38 20.47
N ARG A 405 -9.29 22.69 19.67
CA ARG A 405 -10.14 21.67 19.03
C ARG A 405 -9.35 20.74 18.10
N LEU A 406 -8.52 21.30 17.22
CA LEU A 406 -7.74 20.54 16.24
C LEU A 406 -6.80 19.56 16.95
N PHE A 407 -5.99 20.06 17.89
CA PHE A 407 -5.00 19.28 18.62
C PHE A 407 -5.63 18.23 19.53
N THR A 408 -6.79 18.50 20.13
CA THR A 408 -7.57 17.48 20.87
C THR A 408 -7.89 16.28 19.96
N ALA A 409 -8.29 16.54 18.71
CA ALA A 409 -8.78 15.54 17.77
C ALA A 409 -7.73 14.94 16.82
N LEU A 410 -6.45 15.33 16.92
CA LEU A 410 -5.35 14.66 16.21
C LEU A 410 -5.19 13.22 16.72
N GLN A 411 -4.74 12.33 15.84
CA GLN A 411 -4.39 10.96 16.19
C GLN A 411 -3.00 10.94 16.84
N ASP A 412 -2.78 10.07 17.82
CA ASP A 412 -1.58 10.15 18.67
C ASP A 412 -0.28 9.84 17.89
N ASP A 413 -0.35 8.97 16.88
CA ASP A 413 0.75 8.68 15.94
C ASP A 413 1.15 9.89 15.07
N VAL A 414 0.23 10.84 14.88
CA VAL A 414 0.46 12.12 14.19
C VAL A 414 0.87 13.19 15.20
N ARG A 415 0.24 13.22 16.38
CA ARG A 415 0.49 14.16 17.50
C ARG A 415 1.96 14.17 17.89
N GLU A 416 2.52 13.01 18.22
CA GLU A 416 3.93 12.83 18.61
C GLU A 416 4.95 13.33 17.56
N ARG A 417 4.53 13.44 16.30
CA ARG A 417 5.35 13.82 15.14
C ARG A 417 5.06 15.23 14.63
N THR A 418 4.08 15.92 15.20
CA THR A 418 3.61 17.22 14.72
C THR A 418 4.51 18.35 15.22
N PHE A 419 5.06 19.12 14.28
CA PHE A 419 5.79 20.36 14.54
C PHE A 419 4.95 21.57 14.13
N VAL A 420 4.52 22.36 15.11
CA VAL A 420 3.70 23.56 14.88
C VAL A 420 4.58 24.77 14.57
N GLN A 421 4.27 25.49 13.50
CA GLN A 421 4.92 26.73 13.08
C GLN A 421 3.86 27.84 12.91
N LEU A 422 4.11 29.02 13.47
CA LEU A 422 3.29 30.21 13.21
C LEU A 422 3.90 31.06 12.10
N HIS A 423 3.04 31.67 11.29
CA HIS A 423 3.35 32.63 10.24
C HIS A 423 2.70 33.98 10.52
N GLY A 424 3.23 35.04 9.90
CA GLY A 424 2.77 36.42 10.11
C GLY A 424 3.41 37.12 11.31
N ASP A 425 2.87 38.29 11.66
CA ASP A 425 3.38 39.20 12.69
C ASP A 425 3.06 38.74 14.13
N CYS A 426 3.54 37.54 14.48
CA CYS A 426 3.33 36.93 15.79
C CYS A 426 4.10 37.67 16.91
N THR A 427 3.39 38.03 17.98
CA THR A 427 3.95 38.68 19.16
C THR A 427 4.69 37.71 20.10
N ALA A 428 5.32 38.25 21.14
CA ALA A 428 5.91 37.46 22.21
C ALA A 428 4.86 36.79 23.14
N ASP A 429 3.59 37.19 23.07
CA ASP A 429 2.47 36.56 23.78
C ASP A 429 1.93 35.37 22.98
N ASP A 430 1.73 35.53 21.66
CA ASP A 430 1.28 34.44 20.77
C ASP A 430 2.26 33.24 20.80
N LEU A 431 3.56 33.51 20.81
CA LEU A 431 4.60 32.49 20.94
C LEU A 431 4.68 31.86 22.35
N ARG A 432 4.06 32.46 23.37
CA ARG A 432 3.89 31.85 24.70
C ARG A 432 2.61 31.02 24.77
N ASP A 433 1.53 31.48 24.16
CA ASP A 433 0.25 30.78 24.16
C ASP A 433 0.24 29.58 23.21
N LEU A 434 0.93 29.63 22.05
CA LEU A 434 1.23 28.40 21.30
C LEU A 434 2.00 27.39 22.15
N ARG A 435 3.04 27.80 22.89
CA ARG A 435 3.82 26.85 23.71
C ARG A 435 2.98 26.23 24.80
N ARG A 436 2.14 27.02 25.49
CA ARG A 436 1.18 26.52 26.49
C ARG A 436 0.18 25.53 25.88
N LEU A 437 -0.29 25.81 24.66
CA LEU A 437 -1.24 24.96 23.94
C LEU A 437 -0.57 23.66 23.44
N ALA A 438 0.63 23.75 22.87
CA ALA A 438 1.40 22.61 22.39
C ALA A 438 1.79 21.66 23.55
N MET A 439 2.25 22.20 24.68
CA MET A 439 2.55 21.41 25.89
C MET A 439 1.31 20.77 26.54
N ARG A 440 0.09 21.23 26.25
CA ARG A 440 -1.15 20.59 26.71
C ARG A 440 -1.50 19.33 25.90
N HIS A 441 -1.03 19.28 24.65
CA HIS A 441 -1.39 18.26 23.65
C HIS A 441 -0.19 17.43 23.18
N ASP A 442 0.93 17.49 23.92
CA ASP A 442 2.19 16.79 23.66
C ASP A 442 2.79 17.05 22.25
N LEU A 443 2.64 18.28 21.76
CA LEU A 443 3.11 18.72 20.43
C LEU A 443 4.46 19.44 20.49
N ALA A 444 5.28 19.27 19.45
CA ALA A 444 6.49 20.05 19.27
C ALA A 444 6.20 21.43 18.65
N VAL A 445 6.94 22.45 19.09
CA VAL A 445 6.90 23.81 18.50
C VAL A 445 8.20 24.05 17.76
N ALA A 446 8.10 24.40 16.47
CA ALA A 446 9.25 24.68 15.64
C ALA A 446 10.00 25.95 16.12
N PRO A 447 11.35 25.99 16.02
CA PRO A 447 12.08 27.25 16.08
C PRO A 447 11.57 28.23 15.02
N ARG A 448 11.62 29.54 15.32
CA ARG A 448 11.46 30.56 14.27
C ARG A 448 12.55 30.30 13.22
N ASP A 449 12.18 30.45 11.95
CA ASP A 449 13.04 30.19 10.77
C ASP A 449 13.35 28.70 10.48
N TRP A 450 12.65 27.74 11.11
CA TRP A 450 12.73 26.31 10.75
C TRP A 450 12.13 26.04 9.36
N ARG A 451 12.99 25.80 8.35
CA ARG A 451 12.58 25.48 6.97
C ARG A 451 12.26 23.98 6.73
N GLY A 452 12.52 23.12 7.71
CA GLY A 452 12.49 21.67 7.56
C GLY A 452 13.79 21.13 6.96
N THR A 453 14.23 19.96 7.42
CA THR A 453 15.50 19.33 7.01
C THR A 453 15.36 18.59 5.68
N ALA A 454 15.07 19.32 4.60
CA ALA A 454 15.00 18.79 3.25
C ALA A 454 16.40 18.64 2.62
N GLY A 455 17.09 17.55 2.97
CA GLY A 455 18.15 16.94 2.15
C GLY A 455 19.30 17.84 1.67
N GLU A 456 20.08 18.45 2.57
CA GLU A 456 21.47 18.80 2.22
C GLU A 456 22.38 17.57 2.45
N ASP A 457 22.88 16.97 1.37
CA ASP A 457 23.88 15.87 1.38
C ASP A 457 25.28 16.37 1.78
N GLY A 458 25.38 17.00 2.95
CA GLY A 458 26.61 17.46 3.57
C GLY A 458 27.47 16.29 4.02
N SER A 459 28.55 15.99 3.27
CA SER A 459 29.53 14.96 3.65
C SER A 459 30.02 15.15 5.10
N PRO A 460 30.04 14.09 5.93
CA PRO A 460 30.06 14.24 7.39
C PRO A 460 31.41 14.72 7.93
N LYS A 461 31.54 16.04 8.10
CA LYS A 461 32.54 16.63 8.99
C LYS A 461 32.05 17.97 9.56
N GLU A 462 31.84 17.99 10.88
CA GLU A 462 31.59 19.20 11.70
C GLU A 462 30.23 19.91 11.49
N ALA A 463 29.17 19.13 11.18
CA ALA A 463 27.76 19.58 11.25
C ALA A 463 26.82 18.48 11.81
N GLY A 464 27.20 17.85 12.93
CA GLY A 464 26.44 16.73 13.52
C GLY A 464 25.55 17.15 14.70
N ALA A 465 24.24 17.29 14.46
CA ALA A 465 23.20 17.41 15.49
C ALA A 465 21.83 16.93 14.97
N PRO A 466 21.62 15.60 14.80
CA PRO A 466 20.33 15.05 14.36
C PRO A 466 19.29 15.08 15.50
N LEU A 467 18.09 14.52 15.24
CA LEU A 467 16.94 14.44 16.17
C LEU A 467 17.30 13.92 17.60
N ALA A 468 18.41 13.17 17.71
CA ALA A 468 19.01 12.72 18.95
C ALA A 468 19.43 13.83 19.94
N ASP A 469 19.51 15.11 19.53
CA ASP A 469 19.71 16.25 20.44
C ASP A 469 18.40 16.95 20.87
N VAL A 470 17.30 16.75 20.13
CA VAL A 470 15.97 17.26 20.50
C VAL A 470 15.34 16.41 21.59
N LEU A 471 15.42 15.08 21.49
CA LEU A 471 14.86 14.15 22.48
C LEU A 471 15.44 14.31 23.90
N PRO A 472 16.75 14.57 24.11
CA PRO A 472 17.30 14.96 25.41
C PRO A 472 16.79 16.30 25.93
N LEU A 473 16.47 17.28 25.06
CA LEU A 473 15.87 18.54 25.49
C LEU A 473 14.42 18.35 25.95
N VAL A 474 13.64 17.51 25.26
CA VAL A 474 12.29 17.10 25.70
C VAL A 474 12.37 16.36 27.03
N ARG A 475 13.19 15.30 27.15
CA ARG A 475 13.37 14.55 28.41
C ARG A 475 13.93 15.38 29.56
N LYS A 476 14.70 16.44 29.26
CA LYS A 476 15.18 17.39 30.26
C LYS A 476 14.07 18.37 30.68
N ALA A 477 13.18 18.77 29.77
CA ALA A 477 12.00 19.55 30.12
C ALA A 477 11.03 18.73 30.99
N GLU A 478 10.75 17.46 30.63
CA GLU A 478 10.00 16.50 31.44
C GLU A 478 10.61 16.36 32.86
N ALA A 479 11.93 16.17 32.96
CA ALA A 479 12.61 16.02 34.24
C ALA A 479 12.55 17.29 35.10
N VAL A 480 12.62 18.48 34.49
CA VAL A 480 12.47 19.76 35.20
C VAL A 480 11.01 20.00 35.62
N ALA A 481 10.03 19.70 34.78
CA ALA A 481 8.62 19.80 35.11
C ALA A 481 8.23 18.84 36.25
N ARG A 482 8.76 17.60 36.23
CA ARG A 482 8.54 16.61 37.29
C ARG A 482 9.23 16.98 38.60
N ALA A 483 10.39 17.63 38.55
CA ALA A 483 11.04 18.17 39.75
C ALA A 483 10.20 19.30 40.37
N ALA A 484 9.73 20.26 39.56
CA ALA A 484 8.88 21.35 40.03
C ALA A 484 7.52 20.88 40.58
N ALA A 485 6.95 19.80 40.03
CA ALA A 485 5.74 19.17 40.57
C ALA A 485 5.97 18.56 41.96
N LEU A 486 7.09 17.85 42.15
CA LEU A 486 7.44 17.24 43.45
C LEU A 486 7.81 18.29 44.51
N GLU A 487 8.40 19.42 44.14
CA GLU A 487 8.60 20.55 45.05
C GLU A 487 7.26 21.17 45.48
N ALA A 488 6.30 21.31 44.57
CA ALA A 488 4.96 21.81 44.88
C ALA A 488 4.11 20.84 45.73
N GLU A 489 4.27 19.52 45.56
CA GLU A 489 3.63 18.52 46.44
C GLU A 489 4.26 18.52 47.84
N ALA A 490 5.58 18.69 47.96
CA ALA A 490 6.26 18.80 49.24
C ALA A 490 5.89 20.08 50.03
N GLU A 491 5.73 21.22 49.35
CA GLU A 491 5.22 22.44 49.98
C GLU A 491 3.74 22.33 50.41
N ALA A 492 2.97 21.37 49.88
CA ALA A 492 1.59 21.11 50.27
C ALA A 492 1.47 20.18 51.50
N GLU A 493 2.31 19.13 51.60
CA GLU A 493 2.28 18.21 52.76
C GLU A 493 2.75 18.85 54.08
N GLU A 494 3.61 19.89 54.06
CA GLU A 494 4.06 20.55 55.30
C GLU A 494 2.96 21.39 56.00
N ASP A 495 1.87 21.79 55.32
CA ASP A 495 0.80 22.63 55.90
C ASP A 495 -0.38 21.81 56.50
N GLU A 496 -0.47 20.50 56.22
CA GLU A 496 -1.53 19.62 56.77
C GLU A 496 -1.10 18.80 58.02
N ALA A 497 0.13 19.02 58.53
CA ALA A 497 0.74 18.25 59.61
C ALA A 497 0.34 18.67 61.05
N ALA A 498 -0.96 18.83 61.35
CA ALA A 498 -1.47 19.17 62.69
C ALA A 498 -2.10 17.94 63.41
N PRO A 499 -1.67 17.58 64.65
CA PRO A 499 -2.08 16.33 65.28
C PRO A 499 -3.46 16.40 65.96
N GLN A 500 -4.29 15.37 65.74
CA GLN A 500 -5.43 15.05 66.61
C GLN A 500 -5.22 13.71 67.33
N ILE A 501 -5.92 13.54 68.46
CA ILE A 501 -5.58 12.61 69.54
C ILE A 501 -6.64 11.51 69.68
N HIS A 502 -6.23 10.33 70.17
CA HIS A 502 -7.08 9.19 70.51
C HIS A 502 -8.33 9.52 71.35
N GLU A 503 -9.38 8.73 71.17
CA GLU A 503 -10.08 8.07 72.28
C GLU A 503 -10.34 6.58 71.95
N GLU A 504 -10.65 5.77 72.98
CA GLU A 504 -10.85 4.31 72.92
C GLU A 504 -12.32 3.92 73.12
N GLY A 505 -12.75 2.73 72.64
CA GLY A 505 -14.10 2.19 72.84
C GLY A 505 -14.36 0.91 72.03
N VAL A 506 -14.01 -0.31 72.48
CA VAL A 506 -14.59 -1.15 73.57
C VAL A 506 -15.75 -2.06 73.09
N GLU A 507 -15.53 -3.38 73.24
CA GLU A 507 -16.49 -4.52 73.15
C GLU A 507 -17.21 -4.83 71.79
N ALA A 508 -17.74 -6.04 71.51
CA ALA A 508 -17.34 -7.44 71.82
C ALA A 508 -18.26 -8.46 71.07
N THR A 509 -17.98 -9.77 71.23
CA THR A 509 -19.00 -10.88 71.29
C THR A 509 -19.56 -11.54 69.99
N LEU A 510 -18.89 -12.63 69.57
CA LEU A 510 -19.41 -14.02 69.37
C LEU A 510 -20.53 -14.42 68.35
N THR A 511 -20.24 -15.49 67.57
CA THR A 511 -21.14 -16.55 66.99
C THR A 511 -22.27 -16.14 66.01
N ALA A 512 -22.62 -16.87 64.92
CA ALA A 512 -22.81 -18.32 64.76
C ALA A 512 -22.97 -18.77 63.27
N GLN A 513 -22.87 -20.08 62.99
CA GLN A 513 -23.58 -20.77 61.88
C GLN A 513 -24.95 -21.25 62.42
N PRO A 514 -26.05 -21.26 61.62
CA PRO A 514 -26.32 -22.22 60.51
C PRO A 514 -26.99 -21.53 59.28
N GLY A 515 -27.53 -22.17 58.23
CA GLY A 515 -27.54 -23.56 57.76
C GLY A 515 -28.57 -23.81 56.63
N GLU A 516 -28.32 -24.84 55.82
CA GLU A 516 -29.24 -25.65 54.98
C GLU A 516 -30.74 -25.26 54.81
N ALA A 517 -31.20 -25.00 53.57
CA ALA A 517 -32.47 -25.53 53.00
C ALA A 517 -32.80 -25.11 51.53
N ALA A 518 -33.25 -26.10 50.74
CA ALA A 518 -34.29 -26.09 49.68
C ALA A 518 -34.21 -25.23 48.38
N GLU A 519 -34.58 -25.87 47.27
CA GLU A 519 -35.01 -25.28 45.98
C GLU A 519 -36.48 -24.78 46.03
N PRO A 520 -37.02 -24.11 44.97
CA PRO A 520 -37.63 -24.90 43.88
C PRO A 520 -37.55 -24.32 42.44
N TYR A 521 -37.32 -25.23 41.49
CA TYR A 521 -37.94 -25.36 40.15
C TYR A 521 -38.53 -24.13 39.41
N GLY A 522 -38.05 -23.88 38.19
CA GLY A 522 -38.69 -23.06 37.15
C GLY A 522 -38.71 -23.79 35.78
N PRO A 523 -39.74 -23.60 34.91
CA PRO A 523 -39.98 -24.49 33.77
C PRO A 523 -39.25 -24.11 32.46
N ALA A 524 -39.04 -25.10 31.59
CA ALA A 524 -38.47 -24.93 30.25
C ALA A 524 -39.54 -24.63 29.15
N PRO A 525 -39.19 -23.91 28.08
CA PRO A 525 -40.01 -23.77 26.87
C PRO A 525 -39.92 -25.01 25.96
N ALA A 526 -40.88 -25.17 25.04
CA ALA A 526 -41.15 -26.42 24.33
C ALA A 526 -40.71 -26.47 22.86
N GLU A 527 -40.51 -27.70 22.35
CA GLU A 527 -40.39 -28.02 20.92
C GLU A 527 -41.76 -27.97 20.20
N PRO A 528 -41.79 -27.61 18.90
CA PRO A 528 -42.82 -28.01 17.96
C PRO A 528 -42.32 -29.10 16.99
N ALA A 529 -43.12 -30.15 16.74
CA ALA A 529 -42.69 -31.32 15.98
C ALA A 529 -43.37 -31.50 14.60
N ALA A 530 -42.60 -32.05 13.67
CA ALA A 530 -42.98 -32.97 12.58
C ALA A 530 -44.01 -32.57 11.50
N ALA A 531 -43.51 -32.26 10.30
CA ALA A 531 -43.94 -32.85 9.01
C ALA A 531 -42.80 -32.70 7.98
N GLY A 532 -42.49 -33.63 7.06
CA GLY A 532 -42.96 -35.00 6.88
C GLY A 532 -43.55 -35.28 5.49
N THR A 533 -42.72 -35.63 4.49
CA THR A 533 -43.05 -36.48 3.30
C THR A 533 -41.80 -36.70 2.41
N GLU A 534 -41.51 -37.97 2.09
CA GLU A 534 -40.79 -38.42 0.88
C GLU A 534 -41.54 -39.69 0.40
N PRO A 535 -41.58 -40.04 -0.91
CA PRO A 535 -40.50 -40.89 -1.44
C PRO A 535 -40.22 -40.83 -2.97
N ALA A 536 -38.92 -40.76 -3.32
CA ALA A 536 -38.28 -41.59 -4.36
C ALA A 536 -38.81 -41.48 -5.84
N PRO A 537 -38.42 -42.36 -6.82
CA PRO A 537 -37.44 -41.90 -7.80
C PRO A 537 -37.75 -42.20 -9.30
N ALA A 538 -36.98 -41.59 -10.22
CA ALA A 538 -36.96 -41.91 -11.65
C ALA A 538 -35.53 -42.19 -12.19
N ARG A 539 -35.42 -42.99 -13.26
CA ARG A 539 -34.14 -43.44 -13.87
C ARG A 539 -34.15 -43.30 -15.40
N THR A 540 -32.95 -43.18 -15.99
CA THR A 540 -32.61 -43.26 -17.43
C THR A 540 -32.97 -42.02 -18.27
N ALA A 541 -32.34 -41.71 -19.41
CA ALA A 541 -31.37 -42.49 -20.20
C ALA A 541 -30.29 -41.63 -20.94
N PHE A 542 -29.23 -42.33 -21.37
CA PHE A 542 -28.24 -42.00 -22.42
C PHE A 542 -28.31 -40.66 -23.20
N GLY A 543 -27.25 -39.87 -23.06
CA GLY A 543 -26.21 -39.74 -24.08
C GLY A 543 -26.51 -38.95 -25.38
N ARG A 544 -25.85 -37.80 -25.54
CA ARG A 544 -25.47 -37.19 -26.83
C ARG A 544 -24.12 -36.48 -26.71
N ILE A 545 -23.30 -36.60 -27.75
CA ILE A 545 -22.10 -35.78 -27.94
C ILE A 545 -22.57 -34.45 -28.54
N PHE A 546 -22.03 -33.33 -28.03
CA PHE A 546 -22.16 -32.01 -28.65
C PHE A 546 -20.79 -31.33 -28.64
N GLU A 547 -20.35 -30.90 -29.83
CA GLU A 547 -19.21 -29.98 -29.96
C GLU A 547 -19.70 -28.56 -29.63
N PRO A 548 -19.03 -27.82 -28.73
CA PRO A 548 -19.39 -26.44 -28.44
C PRO A 548 -18.85 -25.51 -29.54
N VAL A 549 -19.69 -25.20 -30.55
CA VAL A 549 -19.44 -24.08 -31.45
C VAL A 549 -19.57 -22.78 -30.66
N PHE A 550 -18.46 -22.07 -30.45
CA PHE A 550 -18.45 -20.77 -29.80
C PHE A 550 -19.00 -19.67 -30.74
N THR A 551 -20.29 -19.36 -30.62
CA THR A 551 -20.82 -18.05 -31.05
C THR A 551 -20.60 -17.01 -29.94
N PRO A 552 -19.92 -15.87 -30.22
CA PRO A 552 -19.74 -14.83 -29.21
C PRO A 552 -21.07 -14.14 -28.89
N GLY A 553 -21.46 -14.16 -27.61
CA GLY A 553 -22.59 -13.38 -27.10
C GLY A 553 -22.22 -11.89 -26.96
N PRO A 554 -23.21 -10.98 -27.00
CA PRO A 554 -22.97 -9.55 -26.79
C PRO A 554 -22.52 -9.26 -25.35
N LEU A 555 -21.62 -8.29 -25.20
CA LEU A 555 -21.10 -7.84 -23.90
C LEU A 555 -22.22 -7.21 -23.04
N PRO A 556 -22.18 -7.37 -21.70
CA PRO A 556 -23.05 -6.62 -20.81
C PRO A 556 -22.69 -5.13 -20.86
N ALA A 557 -23.70 -4.27 -21.01
CA ALA A 557 -23.52 -2.83 -20.92
C ALA A 557 -23.27 -2.41 -19.45
N GLY A 558 -22.31 -1.51 -19.23
CA GLY A 558 -22.11 -0.88 -17.92
C GLY A 558 -23.25 0.06 -17.53
N PRO A 559 -23.39 0.42 -16.24
CA PRO A 559 -24.44 1.31 -15.78
C PRO A 559 -24.29 2.70 -16.39
N GLN A 560 -25.34 3.19 -17.06
CA GLN A 560 -25.43 4.61 -17.45
C GLN A 560 -25.74 5.48 -16.22
N PRO A 561 -25.23 6.72 -16.16
CA PRO A 561 -25.64 7.67 -15.13
C PRO A 561 -27.13 8.03 -15.27
N ALA A 562 -27.79 8.31 -14.15
CA ALA A 562 -29.19 8.71 -14.14
C ALA A 562 -29.39 10.06 -14.87
N GLY A 563 -30.35 10.10 -15.79
CA GLY A 563 -30.75 11.34 -16.45
C GLY A 563 -31.47 12.30 -15.48
N HIS A 564 -31.40 13.60 -15.75
CA HIS A 564 -32.35 14.54 -15.18
C HIS A 564 -33.71 14.38 -15.87
N ASP A 565 -34.79 14.29 -15.09
CA ASP A 565 -36.16 14.37 -15.61
C ASP A 565 -36.47 15.80 -16.06
N ASP A 566 -36.89 15.94 -17.31
CA ASP A 566 -37.30 17.20 -17.93
C ASP A 566 -38.82 17.37 -17.76
N ALA A 567 -39.26 18.33 -16.93
CA ALA A 567 -40.66 18.44 -16.51
C ALA A 567 -41.18 19.87 -16.32
N ALA A 568 -42.25 20.19 -17.07
CA ALA A 568 -43.25 21.24 -16.87
C ALA A 568 -42.83 22.73 -17.00
N ASP A 569 -43.05 23.26 -18.20
CA ASP A 569 -43.35 24.67 -18.49
C ASP A 569 -44.55 25.21 -17.68
N PRO A 570 -44.42 26.37 -17.02
CA PRO A 570 -45.56 27.22 -16.65
C PRO A 570 -45.48 28.61 -17.30
N ARG A 571 -46.40 28.89 -18.22
CA ARG A 571 -46.63 30.24 -18.78
C ARG A 571 -46.91 31.29 -17.68
N PRO A 572 -46.43 32.54 -17.84
CA PRO A 572 -46.58 33.58 -16.83
C PRO A 572 -48.00 34.17 -16.76
N ALA A 573 -48.42 34.51 -15.54
CA ALA A 573 -49.54 35.43 -15.29
C ALA A 573 -49.04 36.90 -15.29
N ALA A 574 -49.95 37.86 -15.49
CA ALA A 574 -49.63 39.27 -15.65
C ALA A 574 -50.20 40.16 -14.51
N ALA A 575 -49.81 41.44 -14.52
CA ALA A 575 -50.15 42.52 -13.58
C ALA A 575 -49.43 42.47 -12.21
N SER A 576 -48.95 43.57 -11.61
CA SER A 576 -48.99 44.98 -12.06
C SER A 576 -47.88 45.87 -11.47
N ALA A 577 -47.79 47.07 -12.04
CA ALA A 577 -46.99 48.27 -11.72
C ALA A 577 -46.81 48.64 -10.21
N GLN A 578 -45.94 49.55 -9.78
CA GLN A 578 -45.06 50.59 -10.41
C GLN A 578 -43.67 50.56 -9.68
N ASP A 579 -42.59 51.31 -9.95
CA ASP A 579 -42.11 52.32 -10.94
C ASP A 579 -40.53 52.30 -10.82
N ALA A 580 -39.64 53.12 -11.40
CA ALA A 580 -39.64 54.28 -12.31
C ALA A 580 -38.22 54.44 -12.92
N GLY A 581 -38.04 55.40 -13.86
CA GLY A 581 -36.71 55.93 -14.24
C GLY A 581 -36.20 55.54 -15.64
N ARG A 582 -36.23 56.49 -16.58
CA ARG A 582 -35.67 56.32 -17.94
C ARG A 582 -34.16 56.60 -17.96
N GLY A 583 -33.39 55.67 -18.52
CA GLY A 583 -32.03 55.89 -19.03
C GLY A 583 -31.77 54.92 -20.19
N GLY A 584 -31.48 55.43 -21.39
CA GLY A 584 -31.39 54.60 -22.60
C GLY A 584 -29.99 54.56 -23.19
N ALA A 585 -29.50 53.36 -23.48
CA ALA A 585 -28.31 53.08 -24.30
C ALA A 585 -28.57 51.84 -25.17
N ALA A 586 -27.93 51.74 -26.34
CA ALA A 586 -28.18 50.68 -27.31
C ALA A 586 -27.29 49.43 -27.07
N PRO A 587 -27.77 48.22 -27.40
CA PRO A 587 -26.98 47.00 -27.29
C PRO A 587 -25.96 46.85 -28.44
N PRO A 588 -24.73 46.37 -28.17
CA PRO A 588 -23.78 45.99 -29.22
C PRO A 588 -24.16 44.63 -29.84
N ALA A 589 -23.83 44.43 -31.12
CA ALA A 589 -24.02 43.16 -31.81
C ALA A 589 -22.83 42.20 -31.60
N GLY A 590 -23.10 40.91 -31.47
CA GLY A 590 -22.07 39.87 -31.35
C GLY A 590 -21.29 39.61 -32.67
N PRO A 591 -20.04 39.11 -32.58
CA PRO A 591 -19.20 38.85 -33.75
C PRO A 591 -19.67 37.62 -34.55
N ARG A 592 -19.41 37.64 -35.86
CA ARG A 592 -19.50 36.47 -36.76
C ARG A 592 -18.10 35.90 -37.05
N PRO A 593 -17.96 34.58 -37.27
CA PRO A 593 -16.69 34.00 -37.69
C PRO A 593 -16.34 34.39 -39.15
N PRO A 594 -15.05 34.55 -39.49
CA PRO A 594 -14.62 34.80 -40.87
C PRO A 594 -14.60 33.52 -41.70
N VAL A 595 -15.01 33.63 -42.97
CA VAL A 595 -14.75 32.62 -44.01
C VAL A 595 -13.54 33.10 -44.81
N VAL A 596 -12.56 32.21 -45.04
CA VAL A 596 -11.43 32.48 -45.93
C VAL A 596 -11.52 31.57 -47.15
N ALA A 597 -11.81 32.17 -48.30
CA ALA A 597 -11.49 31.62 -49.61
C ALA A 597 -10.21 32.31 -50.11
N GLY A 598 -9.31 31.57 -50.76
CA GLY A 598 -8.04 32.13 -51.27
C GLY A 598 -8.14 32.58 -52.72
N ASP A 599 -7.06 33.24 -53.19
CA ASP A 599 -6.51 33.11 -54.54
C ASP A 599 -5.26 34.00 -54.69
N GLN A 600 -4.13 33.43 -55.14
CA GLN A 600 -3.27 34.05 -56.16
C GLN A 600 -2.16 33.11 -56.68
N GLU A 601 -1.78 33.33 -57.94
CA GLU A 601 -0.85 32.52 -58.73
C GLU A 601 0.63 32.98 -58.63
N PRO A 602 1.61 32.19 -59.10
CA PRO A 602 3.05 32.41 -58.87
C PRO A 602 3.71 33.36 -59.88
N PRO A 603 5.01 33.66 -59.69
CA PRO A 603 5.91 33.50 -60.83
C PRO A 603 7.32 32.93 -60.53
N ALA A 604 7.84 32.20 -61.52
CA ALA A 604 9.24 32.08 -61.96
C ALA A 604 10.36 31.59 -60.99
N ALA A 605 11.25 30.77 -61.55
CA ALA A 605 12.50 30.31 -60.93
C ALA A 605 13.72 31.01 -61.54
N VAL A 606 14.87 31.05 -60.82
CA VAL A 606 16.21 31.10 -61.44
C VAL A 606 17.32 30.65 -60.45
N GLN A 607 18.09 29.65 -60.90
CA GLN A 607 19.50 29.32 -60.61
C GLN A 607 19.99 29.08 -59.15
N ALA A 608 21.12 28.36 -59.07
CA ALA A 608 21.84 27.97 -57.86
C ALA A 608 23.31 28.43 -57.91
N PRO A 609 24.05 28.39 -56.79
CA PRO A 609 25.48 28.15 -56.78
C PRO A 609 25.82 26.69 -56.38
N ALA A 610 27.10 26.30 -56.53
CA ALA A 610 27.54 24.90 -56.37
C ALA A 610 28.82 24.76 -55.51
N GLY A 611 29.02 23.54 -54.98
CA GLY A 611 30.23 23.10 -54.24
C GLY A 611 30.04 23.08 -52.72
N GLY A 612 30.60 22.12 -51.97
CA GLY A 612 31.35 20.92 -52.38
C GLY A 612 32.01 20.22 -51.18
N GLY A 613 32.30 18.90 -51.29
CA GLY A 613 32.83 18.08 -50.18
C GLY A 613 31.70 17.42 -49.37
N GLN A 614 31.36 16.13 -49.47
CA GLN A 614 32.09 14.89 -49.80
C GLN A 614 32.90 14.29 -48.64
N ALA A 615 32.23 13.49 -47.81
CA ALA A 615 32.78 12.37 -47.06
C ALA A 615 31.74 11.24 -47.07
N ALA A 616 32.15 9.97 -47.13
CA ALA A 616 31.24 8.86 -47.41
C ALA A 616 31.51 7.62 -46.56
N PHE A 617 30.46 6.88 -46.23
CA PHE A 617 30.50 5.47 -45.84
C PHE A 617 29.39 4.71 -46.57
N PRO A 618 29.67 3.53 -47.17
CA PRO A 618 28.70 2.80 -47.96
C PRO A 618 27.88 1.81 -47.12
N ALA A 619 26.58 1.73 -47.38
CA ALA A 619 25.79 0.55 -47.08
C ALA A 619 25.93 -0.48 -48.21
N VAL A 620 25.97 -1.77 -47.88
CA VAL A 620 25.92 -2.86 -48.86
C VAL A 620 24.82 -3.84 -48.44
N ALA A 621 23.83 -4.00 -49.31
CA ALA A 621 22.84 -5.07 -49.23
C ALA A 621 23.12 -6.09 -50.35
N ALA A 622 22.90 -7.37 -50.08
CA ALA A 622 22.84 -8.44 -51.07
C ALA A 622 21.64 -9.34 -50.68
N THR A 623 20.54 -9.33 -51.42
CA THR A 623 20.29 -10.09 -52.67
C THR A 623 20.60 -11.58 -52.56
N ALA A 624 19.57 -12.40 -52.65
CA ALA A 624 19.66 -13.86 -52.70
C ALA A 624 19.71 -14.37 -54.15
N ALA A 625 20.45 -15.46 -54.37
CA ALA A 625 20.32 -16.35 -55.52
C ALA A 625 20.72 -17.76 -55.07
N GLY A 626 19.91 -18.77 -55.38
CA GLY A 626 20.20 -20.17 -55.07
C GLY A 626 20.90 -20.90 -56.22
N SER A 627 21.59 -21.99 -55.91
CA SER A 627 22.06 -22.97 -56.90
C SER A 627 21.86 -24.39 -56.39
N THR A 628 21.33 -25.26 -57.24
CA THR A 628 21.23 -26.71 -57.05
C THR A 628 22.59 -27.39 -57.30
N GLY A 629 22.86 -28.59 -56.74
CA GLY A 629 24.20 -29.17 -56.88
C GLY A 629 24.54 -30.59 -56.36
N ASP A 630 23.58 -31.51 -56.24
CA ASP A 630 23.80 -32.99 -56.29
C ASP A 630 24.66 -33.69 -55.18
N GLN A 631 24.79 -35.02 -55.31
CA GLN A 631 25.25 -35.99 -54.28
C GLN A 631 26.68 -36.54 -54.51
N ALA A 632 27.36 -36.95 -53.41
CA ALA A 632 28.11 -38.22 -53.32
C ALA A 632 28.61 -38.52 -51.88
N ALA A 633 28.83 -39.80 -51.56
CA ALA A 633 29.13 -40.28 -50.21
C ALA A 633 30.62 -40.33 -49.82
N ALA A 634 30.90 -40.28 -48.51
CA ALA A 634 32.12 -40.78 -47.86
C ALA A 634 31.82 -41.23 -46.41
N GLU A 635 32.66 -42.11 -45.85
CA GLU A 635 32.42 -42.85 -44.59
C GLU A 635 32.93 -42.15 -43.31
N PRO A 636 32.52 -42.61 -42.10
CA PRO A 636 32.72 -41.86 -40.86
C PRO A 636 34.09 -42.07 -40.20
N MET A 637 34.56 -41.06 -39.47
CA MET A 637 35.53 -41.22 -38.38
C MET A 637 34.91 -40.78 -37.06
N GLY A 638 34.90 -41.68 -36.07
CA GLY A 638 34.53 -41.33 -34.70
C GLY A 638 35.73 -40.77 -33.93
N ILE A 639 35.46 -39.87 -32.99
CA ILE A 639 36.41 -39.49 -31.93
C ILE A 639 35.72 -39.76 -30.59
N THR A 640 36.27 -40.70 -29.82
CA THR A 640 35.90 -41.01 -28.44
C THR A 640 36.84 -40.30 -27.45
N GLY A 641 36.30 -39.85 -26.31
CA GLY A 641 37.03 -39.10 -25.28
C GLY A 641 36.33 -37.75 -25.01
N ALA A 642 35.37 -37.60 -24.09
CA ALA A 642 35.34 -37.88 -22.63
C ALA A 642 35.84 -36.70 -21.77
N LEU A 643 35.39 -36.67 -20.50
CA LEU A 643 35.68 -35.66 -19.46
C LEU A 643 35.02 -34.27 -19.61
N VAL A 644 33.70 -34.22 -19.41
CA VAL A 644 33.12 -33.27 -18.45
C VAL A 644 32.21 -34.05 -17.49
N ALA A 645 32.72 -34.33 -16.30
CA ALA A 645 31.98 -34.85 -15.15
C ALA A 645 32.37 -34.00 -13.92
N ASP A 646 31.62 -34.13 -12.83
CA ASP A 646 31.83 -33.44 -11.55
C ASP A 646 31.74 -31.90 -11.59
N LEU A 647 30.53 -31.39 -11.83
CA LEU A 647 30.04 -30.22 -11.10
C LEU A 647 29.17 -30.71 -9.92
N PRO A 648 29.46 -30.32 -8.66
CA PRO A 648 28.82 -30.92 -7.49
C PRO A 648 27.41 -30.38 -7.27
N ALA A 649 26.41 -31.27 -7.21
CA ALA A 649 25.01 -30.97 -6.89
C ALA A 649 24.78 -30.64 -5.39
N ALA A 650 25.67 -29.86 -4.78
CA ALA A 650 25.86 -29.76 -3.32
C ALA A 650 25.61 -28.37 -2.73
N LEU A 651 24.90 -27.48 -3.46
CA LEU A 651 24.42 -26.17 -2.97
C LEU A 651 22.98 -25.89 -3.44
N ALA A 652 22.06 -26.82 -3.20
CA ALA A 652 20.63 -26.50 -3.17
C ALA A 652 20.30 -25.96 -1.75
N PRO A 653 20.00 -24.66 -1.57
CA PRO A 653 19.54 -24.17 -0.28
C PRO A 653 18.16 -24.76 0.04
N THR A 654 17.98 -25.29 1.25
CA THR A 654 16.64 -25.55 1.80
C THR A 654 15.97 -24.21 2.09
N PHE A 655 15.32 -23.67 1.08
CA PHE A 655 14.64 -22.39 1.11
C PHE A 655 13.22 -22.56 1.69
N THR A 656 13.00 -22.04 2.89
CA THR A 656 11.64 -21.82 3.42
C THR A 656 10.97 -20.73 2.59
N PRO A 657 9.72 -20.91 2.10
CA PRO A 657 9.01 -19.84 1.42
C PRO A 657 8.91 -18.63 2.36
N PRO A 658 9.45 -17.45 1.97
CA PRO A 658 9.39 -16.24 2.76
C PRO A 658 7.96 -15.77 2.80
N VAL A 659 7.44 -15.77 4.02
CA VAL A 659 6.26 -15.02 4.38
C VAL A 659 6.81 -13.68 4.82
N VAL A 660 6.48 -12.61 4.09
CA VAL A 660 6.71 -11.27 4.62
C VAL A 660 5.83 -11.17 5.86
N PRO A 661 6.38 -10.99 7.07
CA PRO A 661 5.53 -10.87 8.24
C PRO A 661 4.60 -9.66 8.04
N PRO A 662 3.32 -9.74 8.46
CA PRO A 662 2.51 -8.55 8.58
C PRO A 662 3.29 -7.60 9.49
N LEU A 663 3.37 -6.35 9.08
CA LEU A 663 4.19 -5.35 9.76
C LEU A 663 3.49 -4.97 11.05
N ALA A 664 3.74 -5.79 12.07
CA ALA A 664 3.50 -5.51 13.46
C ALA A 664 4.41 -4.36 13.87
N GLY A 665 4.00 -3.14 13.48
CA GLY A 665 4.60 -1.91 13.94
C GLY A 665 4.73 -1.99 15.45
N LYS A 666 5.89 -1.61 15.98
CA LYS A 666 6.22 -1.69 17.42
C LYS A 666 5.43 -0.65 18.23
N ALA A 667 4.12 -0.78 18.18
CA ALA A 667 3.18 -0.01 18.96
C ALA A 667 3.33 -0.42 20.42
N ALA A 668 4.01 0.42 21.19
CA ALA A 668 4.19 0.26 22.63
C ALA A 668 2.88 0.58 23.40
N TYR A 669 1.75 0.06 22.93
CA TYR A 669 0.44 0.21 23.58
C TYR A 669 0.39 -0.64 24.84
N ALA A 670 0.92 -0.08 25.93
CA ALA A 670 0.63 -0.55 27.27
C ALA A 670 -0.85 -0.29 27.58
N ALA A 671 -1.66 -1.35 27.65
CA ALA A 671 -3.07 -1.26 28.03
C ALA A 671 -3.20 -0.89 29.52
N GLY A 672 -3.29 0.41 29.81
CA GLY A 672 -3.63 0.95 31.13
C GLY A 672 -5.02 1.56 31.10
N GLY A 673 -5.98 0.98 31.81
CA GLY A 673 -7.37 1.44 31.77
C GLY A 673 -8.30 0.59 32.62
N ASP A 674 -8.14 0.65 33.94
CA ASP A 674 -9.03 -0.02 34.89
C ASP A 674 -9.66 0.99 35.88
N ALA A 675 -10.91 0.71 36.23
CA ALA A 675 -11.89 1.45 37.02
C ALA A 675 -11.53 2.75 37.79
N ALA A 676 -12.26 3.84 37.49
CA ALA A 676 -12.65 4.87 38.46
C ALA A 676 -14.04 5.46 38.14
N GLY A 677 -15.11 4.75 38.48
CA GLY A 677 -16.48 5.24 38.31
C GLY A 677 -16.94 6.11 39.47
N HIS A 678 -17.33 7.36 39.21
CA HIS A 678 -17.95 8.23 40.20
C HIS A 678 -19.10 9.05 39.58
N ALA A 679 -20.32 8.79 40.03
CA ALA A 679 -21.53 9.50 39.63
C ALA A 679 -22.26 9.96 40.89
N PRO A 680 -22.53 11.26 41.07
CA PRO A 680 -23.20 11.77 42.27
C PRO A 680 -24.72 11.60 42.17
N ASP A 681 -25.33 11.14 43.26
CA ASP A 681 -26.79 11.13 43.41
C ASP A 681 -27.39 12.56 43.34
N ARG A 682 -28.63 12.62 42.86
CA ARG A 682 -29.48 13.82 42.97
C ARG A 682 -30.86 13.42 43.48
N GLU A 683 -31.15 13.83 44.72
CA GLU A 683 -32.50 13.72 45.28
C GLU A 683 -33.52 14.56 44.48
N PRO A 684 -34.72 14.03 44.20
CA PRO A 684 -35.86 14.85 43.78
C PRO A 684 -36.53 15.51 45.01
N PRO A 685 -37.05 16.75 44.87
CA PRO A 685 -37.66 17.47 45.98
C PRO A 685 -39.08 17.01 46.30
N ASP A 686 -39.44 17.21 47.55
CA ASP A 686 -40.69 16.79 48.19
C ASP A 686 -41.91 17.68 47.84
N ARG A 687 -43.13 17.14 48.10
CA ARG A 687 -44.48 17.76 48.17
C ARG A 687 -45.40 17.81 46.93
N PRO A 688 -46.75 17.85 47.13
CA PRO A 688 -47.51 17.59 48.38
C PRO A 688 -48.41 16.33 48.32
#